data_AF-A0A9D5MFG9-F1
#
_entry.id   AF-A0A9D5MFG9-F1
#
_cell.length_a   1.000
_cell.length_b   1.000
_cell.length_c   1.000
_cell.angle_alpha   90.00
_cell.angle_beta   90.00
_cell.angle_gamma   90.00
#
_symmetry.space_group_name_H-M   'P 1'
#
loop_
_entity.id
_entity.type
_entity.pdbx_description
1 polymer ?
#
loop_
_entity_poly.entity_id
_entity_poly.type
_entity_poly.pdbx_seq_one_letter_code
_entity_poly.pdbx_strand_id
1 'polypeptide(L)'
;MKKWTRIWAALLAAMLFMTGLPALAEEEIEVVGPPDEGAYYADPNDWRYWAYFYDDGTEVVGPPIEEPDDYVWYEQPFDEEPLPTETPTPTPIPTETPIPTEGPLPTEEPLPTEGPLPTEDPVETEAPLETEAPSATEAPLETEMPSATDAPLPEGEAADPAEGEEALAEEEEIIEDVVSRAAPAIIPEATSVTLGEKETWSAAGYKLLPAGSKASVTYESSAPKVVDVDEEGRLTAKRRGTAVVRLSTDTGLHADISVTVLKAPGRIAMTGERKTIAVGETMQLGFKIPDGTAGAASFSSADKSVATVTKDGKITGVKAGTVKITVQTYNGRKDTVKIKVVEAPKSIRADAVKVTIGLGDSWDMGYTMDGTVASVTFKSSAPKVASVDAHGVVKALKEGAATITVTTYNGLSASTEVTVGPAPTSVSLPQAELQMGRYETVKLTASMKPKGTQGRLTWESSKAKVVSVSADGTLTANRNGTATVTATTYNGKTASVKVTVLDAPRKITVSLSAETVGVGETLQASYELPKKTAGAVTWSASPKDSVSIAADGTITALKGGTVKLTAKTYNGRTASATLKVYEKPTSMTFAKKGVKVGKGESVTVEAKLNENAAGEITYVSANTKIAKVDAETGKVTGVAVGKTTVIASTYVPGVEAQIEVEVLPACTFVKL
;
A
#
# COMPACT_ATOMS: atom_id res chain seq x y z
N MET A 1 6.36 19.67 9.47
CA MET A 1 5.24 20.21 8.66
C MET A 1 5.53 20.50 7.17
N LYS A 2 6.78 20.59 6.68
CA LYS A 2 7.06 20.82 5.23
C LYS A 2 6.95 19.58 4.29
N LYS A 3 6.74 18.36 4.83
CA LYS A 3 6.52 17.13 4.03
C LYS A 3 5.04 16.85 3.71
N TRP A 4 4.09 17.51 4.39
CA TRP A 4 2.65 17.25 4.24
C TRP A 4 1.95 18.19 3.23
N THR A 5 2.53 19.36 2.96
CA THR A 5 1.99 20.33 2.00
C THR A 5 2.12 19.93 0.53
N ARG A 6 3.05 19.01 0.18
CA ARG A 6 3.23 18.55 -1.22
C ARG A 6 2.27 17.42 -1.62
N ILE A 7 1.81 16.62 -0.66
CA ILE A 7 0.86 15.53 -0.90
C ILE A 7 -0.56 16.08 -1.06
N TRP A 8 -0.91 17.14 -0.31
CA TRP A 8 -2.19 17.83 -0.46
C TRP A 8 -2.32 18.63 -1.76
N ALA A 9 -1.24 19.25 -2.26
CA ALA A 9 -1.27 19.98 -3.53
C ALA A 9 -1.52 19.06 -4.75
N ALA A 10 -1.01 17.82 -4.72
CA ALA A 10 -1.25 16.83 -5.78
C ALA A 10 -2.67 16.25 -5.74
N LEU A 11 -3.25 16.06 -4.55
CA LEU A 11 -4.64 15.60 -4.37
C LEU A 11 -5.66 16.68 -4.75
N LEU A 12 -5.36 17.97 -4.50
CA LEU A 12 -6.22 19.09 -4.90
C LEU A 12 -6.20 19.32 -6.42
N ALA A 13 -5.05 19.14 -7.07
CA ALA A 13 -4.92 19.24 -8.53
C ALA A 13 -5.67 18.10 -9.27
N ALA A 14 -5.72 16.90 -8.68
CA ALA A 14 -6.50 15.78 -9.22
C ALA A 14 -8.03 15.97 -9.07
N MET A 15 -8.48 16.66 -8.01
CA MET A 15 -9.91 16.98 -7.82
C MET A 15 -10.39 18.10 -8.75
N LEU A 16 -9.55 19.09 -9.07
CA LEU A 16 -9.90 20.19 -9.98
C LEU A 16 -10.03 19.77 -11.45
N PHE A 17 -9.50 18.60 -11.84
CA PHE A 17 -9.62 18.08 -13.22
C PHE A 17 -10.96 17.35 -13.49
N MET A 18 -11.75 17.01 -12.47
CA MET A 18 -13.06 16.34 -12.64
C MET A 18 -14.26 17.28 -12.70
N THR A 19 -14.09 18.58 -12.42
CA THR A 19 -15.18 19.57 -12.44
C THR A 19 -14.81 20.72 -13.37
N GLY A 20 -15.12 20.60 -14.67
CA GLY A 20 -14.75 21.58 -15.69
C GLY A 20 -15.32 23.00 -15.46
N LEU A 21 -14.57 23.84 -14.76
CA LEU A 21 -14.80 25.28 -14.58
C LEU A 21 -13.50 26.07 -14.79
N PRO A 22 -13.55 27.30 -15.35
CA PRO A 22 -12.36 28.03 -15.80
C PRO A 22 -11.62 28.75 -14.67
N ALA A 23 -10.30 28.83 -14.81
CA ALA A 23 -9.36 29.45 -13.88
C ALA A 23 -9.52 30.99 -13.80
N LEU A 24 -9.45 31.55 -12.59
CA LEU A 24 -9.31 32.99 -12.31
C LEU A 24 -7.98 33.24 -11.59
N ALA A 25 -7.45 34.44 -11.82
CA ALA A 25 -6.07 34.88 -11.72
C ALA A 25 -5.41 34.81 -10.32
N GLU A 26 -4.09 34.58 -10.33
CA GLU A 26 -3.18 34.63 -9.19
C GLU A 26 -2.90 36.08 -8.76
N GLU A 27 -3.04 36.39 -7.47
CA GLU A 27 -2.42 37.56 -6.82
C GLU A 27 -1.40 37.06 -5.77
N GLU A 28 -0.24 37.69 -5.76
CA GLU A 28 0.94 37.39 -4.92
C GLU A 28 0.65 37.53 -3.42
N ILE A 29 1.15 36.56 -2.62
CA ILE A 29 1.28 36.71 -1.17
C ILE A 29 2.76 36.49 -0.80
N GLU A 30 3.44 37.56 -0.41
CA GLU A 30 4.76 37.52 0.24
C GLU A 30 4.64 36.93 1.64
N VAL A 31 5.52 35.97 1.99
CA VAL A 31 5.65 35.43 3.34
C VAL A 31 6.99 35.87 3.93
N VAL A 32 6.94 36.79 4.88
CA VAL A 32 8.07 37.17 5.74
C VAL A 32 8.25 36.10 6.83
N GLY A 33 9.44 35.51 6.92
CA GLY A 33 9.79 34.51 7.93
C GLY A 33 10.32 35.13 9.23
N PRO A 34 10.14 34.48 10.41
CA PRO A 34 10.75 34.92 11.66
C PRO A 34 12.20 34.40 11.83
N PRO A 35 13.02 35.05 12.67
CA PRO A 35 14.46 34.79 12.81
C PRO A 35 14.77 33.59 13.70
N ASP A 36 15.96 33.03 13.48
CA ASP A 36 16.58 31.90 14.18
C ASP A 36 16.88 32.19 15.66
N GLU A 37 16.43 31.31 16.57
CA GLU A 37 17.09 31.07 17.86
C GLU A 37 17.01 29.58 18.27
N GLY A 38 18.18 28.96 18.40
CA GLY A 38 18.63 28.39 19.68
C GLY A 38 17.98 27.13 20.27
N ALA A 39 18.53 25.97 19.86
CA ALA A 39 19.07 24.92 20.74
C ALA A 39 18.18 23.79 21.34
N TYR A 40 18.91 22.68 21.53
CA TYR A 40 18.70 21.48 22.37
C TYR A 40 18.02 20.23 21.77
N TYR A 41 18.87 19.20 21.64
CA TYR A 41 18.55 17.80 21.42
C TYR A 41 17.85 17.20 22.65
N ALA A 42 16.77 16.46 22.42
CA ALA A 42 16.25 15.46 23.36
C ALA A 42 15.67 14.23 22.59
N ASP A 43 15.86 13.08 23.21
CA ASP A 43 15.77 11.68 22.76
C ASP A 43 14.42 11.24 22.12
N PRO A 44 14.38 10.38 21.08
CA PRO A 44 13.14 9.94 20.41
C PRO A 44 12.27 8.92 21.18
N ASN A 45 12.53 8.61 22.44
CA ASN A 45 11.91 7.45 23.10
C ASN A 45 11.12 7.72 24.40
N ASP A 46 10.62 8.94 24.63
CA ASP A 46 9.73 9.22 25.76
C ASP A 46 8.25 9.33 25.32
N TRP A 47 7.41 8.56 26.00
CA TRP A 47 6.02 8.23 25.65
C TRP A 47 5.07 8.71 26.75
N ARG A 48 5.09 10.01 27.07
CA ARG A 48 4.08 10.60 27.96
C ARG A 48 3.70 11.97 27.44
N TYR A 49 2.40 12.16 27.25
CA TYR A 49 1.59 13.39 27.39
C TYR A 49 0.42 13.38 26.39
N TRP A 50 -0.72 12.87 26.85
CA TRP A 50 -2.02 13.42 26.50
C TRP A 50 -2.43 14.35 27.64
N ALA A 51 -2.83 15.59 27.36
CA ALA A 51 -4.25 15.96 27.34
C ALA A 51 -4.51 17.48 27.55
N TYR A 52 -5.64 17.89 26.96
CA TYR A 52 -6.52 19.05 27.21
C TYR A 52 -6.08 20.48 26.86
N PHE A 53 -6.88 21.06 25.97
CA PHE A 53 -7.14 22.48 25.84
C PHE A 53 -8.16 22.89 26.90
N TYR A 54 -7.85 23.93 27.68
CA TYR A 54 -8.81 24.93 28.14
C TYR A 54 -8.15 26.32 28.12
N ASP A 55 -9.04 27.26 27.94
CA ASP A 55 -8.91 28.69 27.76
C ASP A 55 -8.39 29.40 29.02
N ASP A 56 -7.96 30.65 28.80
CA ASP A 56 -7.74 31.77 29.72
C ASP A 56 -7.00 31.62 31.08
N GLY A 57 -6.01 32.51 31.26
CA GLY A 57 -5.71 33.05 32.59
C GLY A 57 -4.22 33.17 32.94
N THR A 58 -3.71 34.40 32.82
CA THR A 58 -2.94 35.12 33.85
C THR A 58 -2.17 34.33 34.91
N GLU A 59 -0.86 34.59 34.97
CA GLU A 59 0.07 34.18 36.03
C GLU A 59 -0.31 34.73 37.42
N VAL A 60 -0.33 33.87 38.44
CA VAL A 60 -0.02 34.25 39.82
C VAL A 60 0.76 33.12 40.50
N VAL A 61 1.92 33.46 41.05
CA VAL A 61 2.88 32.59 41.76
C VAL A 61 2.56 32.56 43.26
N GLY A 62 2.62 31.38 43.91
CA GLY A 62 2.58 31.19 45.37
C GLY A 62 2.98 29.76 45.81
N PRO A 63 3.52 29.56 47.03
CA PRO A 63 4.66 28.66 47.34
C PRO A 63 4.29 27.19 47.70
N PRO A 64 5.28 26.26 47.83
CA PRO A 64 5.05 24.81 47.87
C PRO A 64 4.79 24.30 49.29
N ILE A 65 3.87 23.35 49.44
CA ILE A 65 3.60 22.60 50.68
C ILE A 65 3.24 21.17 50.24
N GLU A 66 4.19 20.22 50.38
CA GLU A 66 4.24 19.19 51.42
C GLU A 66 2.97 18.30 51.48
N GLU A 67 3.19 17.02 51.19
CA GLU A 67 2.25 15.91 51.36
C GLU A 67 1.75 15.85 52.82
N PRO A 68 0.49 15.43 53.01
CA PRO A 68 0.34 14.31 53.95
C PRO A 68 -0.70 13.26 53.55
N ASP A 69 -0.43 12.10 54.12
CA ASP A 69 -1.15 10.83 54.14
C ASP A 69 -2.63 10.89 54.55
N ASP A 70 -3.29 9.77 54.22
CA ASP A 70 -4.41 9.12 54.92
C ASP A 70 -5.70 9.92 55.14
N TYR A 71 -6.73 9.56 54.36
CA TYR A 71 -8.12 9.69 54.82
C TYR A 71 -8.90 8.37 54.70
N VAL A 72 -9.23 7.88 55.89
CA VAL A 72 -10.18 6.84 56.24
C VAL A 72 -11.60 7.31 55.91
N TRP A 73 -12.40 6.37 55.40
CA TRP A 73 -13.82 6.52 55.08
C TRP A 73 -14.67 6.88 56.30
N TYR A 74 -15.53 7.88 56.15
CA TYR A 74 -16.76 8.02 56.91
C TYR A 74 -17.93 8.13 55.93
N GLU A 75 -18.76 7.09 55.89
CA GLU A 75 -20.13 7.21 55.43
C GLU A 75 -20.94 7.94 56.50
N GLN A 76 -21.73 8.94 56.11
CA GLN A 76 -23.04 9.18 56.70
C GLN A 76 -24.05 9.64 55.64
N PRO A 77 -25.32 9.21 55.76
CA PRO A 77 -26.41 9.45 54.81
C PRO A 77 -27.11 10.78 55.12
N PHE A 78 -27.92 11.28 54.19
CA PHE A 78 -29.05 12.23 54.31
C PHE A 78 -29.31 12.76 52.88
N ASP A 79 -30.51 13.04 52.39
CA ASP A 79 -31.88 12.83 52.85
C ASP A 79 -32.73 13.14 51.61
N GLU A 80 -33.84 12.43 51.45
CA GLU A 80 -34.85 12.70 50.43
C GLU A 80 -35.67 13.94 50.82
N GLU A 81 -36.01 14.83 49.87
CA GLU A 81 -37.31 15.55 49.81
C GLU A 81 -37.44 16.40 48.51
N PRO A 82 -38.66 16.86 48.10
CA PRO A 82 -39.35 16.30 46.94
C PRO A 82 -39.57 17.27 45.75
N LEU A 83 -40.06 16.70 44.64
CA LEU A 83 -40.47 17.38 43.40
C LEU A 83 -41.82 18.13 43.53
N PRO A 84 -42.06 19.19 42.73
CA PRO A 84 -43.41 19.67 42.46
C PRO A 84 -43.98 19.24 41.08
N THR A 85 -45.06 18.46 41.17
CA THR A 85 -46.33 18.25 40.41
C THR A 85 -46.68 19.32 39.34
N GLU A 86 -46.79 18.97 38.04
CA GLU A 86 -47.98 18.69 37.19
C GLU A 86 -48.43 19.83 36.26
N THR A 87 -48.70 19.67 34.94
CA THR A 87 -49.79 18.95 34.20
C THR A 87 -49.61 19.21 32.67
N PRO A 88 -50.42 18.70 31.69
CA PRO A 88 -51.31 17.53 31.65
C PRO A 88 -51.09 16.61 30.41
N THR A 89 -51.78 15.47 30.47
CA THR A 89 -51.95 14.33 29.55
C THR A 89 -52.48 14.67 28.14
N PRO A 90 -52.20 13.81 27.13
CA PRO A 90 -53.23 13.47 26.15
C PRO A 90 -53.61 11.97 26.15
N THR A 91 -54.92 11.80 25.98
CA THR A 91 -55.83 10.66 25.79
C THR A 91 -55.25 9.32 25.27
N PRO A 92 -55.76 8.16 25.74
CA PRO A 92 -55.31 6.83 25.31
C PRO A 92 -55.76 6.46 23.90
N ILE A 93 -54.85 5.82 23.16
CA ILE A 93 -55.10 5.15 21.86
C ILE A 93 -55.68 3.76 22.15
N PRO A 94 -56.72 3.29 21.43
CA PRO A 94 -57.36 2.01 21.71
C PRO A 94 -56.43 0.81 21.45
N THR A 95 -56.60 -0.19 22.31
CA THR A 95 -55.96 -1.51 22.28
C THR A 95 -56.34 -2.29 21.02
N GLU A 96 -55.36 -2.60 20.18
CA GLU A 96 -55.48 -3.63 19.16
C GLU A 96 -55.42 -5.02 19.82
N THR A 97 -56.39 -5.86 19.48
CA THR A 97 -56.53 -7.26 19.89
C THR A 97 -55.30 -8.12 19.55
N PRO A 98 -54.97 -9.16 20.34
CA PRO A 98 -53.85 -10.04 20.05
C PRO A 98 -54.11 -10.87 18.79
N ILE A 99 -53.11 -10.93 17.90
CA ILE A 99 -53.07 -11.78 16.72
C ILE A 99 -52.94 -13.25 17.20
N PRO A 100 -53.73 -14.21 16.68
CA PRO A 100 -53.64 -15.60 17.11
C PRO A 100 -52.29 -16.22 16.72
N THR A 101 -51.76 -17.03 17.63
CA THR A 101 -50.56 -17.85 17.47
C THR A 101 -50.80 -18.90 16.39
N GLU A 102 -50.02 -18.88 15.30
CA GLU A 102 -50.00 -19.99 14.35
C GLU A 102 -49.34 -21.22 15.00
N GLY A 103 -50.02 -22.36 14.89
CA GLY A 103 -49.55 -23.66 15.38
C GLY A 103 -48.34 -24.19 14.60
N PRO A 104 -47.68 -25.27 15.08
CA PRO A 104 -46.49 -25.80 14.44
C PRO A 104 -46.80 -26.37 13.06
N LEU A 105 -45.93 -26.06 12.09
CA LEU A 105 -45.97 -26.59 10.73
C LEU A 105 -45.84 -28.14 10.74
N PRO A 106 -46.55 -28.86 9.87
CA PRO A 106 -46.46 -30.32 9.79
C PRO A 106 -45.11 -30.76 9.22
N THR A 107 -44.55 -31.81 9.83
CA THR A 107 -43.37 -32.54 9.38
C THR A 107 -43.65 -33.21 8.03
N GLU A 108 -42.88 -32.88 6.99
CA GLU A 108 -42.95 -33.59 5.72
C GLU A 108 -42.23 -34.95 5.78
N GLU A 109 -42.88 -35.97 5.21
CA GLU A 109 -42.36 -37.32 5.03
C GLU A 109 -41.17 -37.36 4.04
N PRO A 110 -40.24 -38.33 4.15
CA PRO A 110 -39.08 -38.40 3.28
C PRO A 110 -39.45 -38.81 1.85
N LEU A 111 -38.91 -38.09 0.87
CA LEU A 111 -39.04 -38.39 -0.57
C LEU A 111 -38.38 -39.74 -0.93
N PRO A 112 -38.96 -40.52 -1.87
CA PRO A 112 -38.40 -41.80 -2.27
C PRO A 112 -37.17 -41.63 -3.18
N THR A 113 -36.19 -42.53 -3.00
CA THR A 113 -34.95 -42.64 -3.78
C THR A 113 -35.24 -43.07 -5.21
N GLU A 114 -34.87 -42.26 -6.21
CA GLU A 114 -34.90 -42.68 -7.61
C GLU A 114 -33.70 -43.58 -7.97
N GLY A 115 -33.98 -44.63 -8.74
CA GLY A 115 -33.00 -45.62 -9.23
C GLY A 115 -32.09 -45.08 -10.35
N PRO A 116 -31.12 -45.89 -10.82
CA PRO A 116 -30.11 -45.44 -11.76
C PRO A 116 -30.69 -45.24 -13.18
N LEU A 117 -30.25 -44.17 -13.84
CA LEU A 117 -30.61 -43.82 -15.22
C LEU A 117 -30.03 -44.83 -16.23
N PRO A 118 -30.75 -45.17 -17.31
CA PRO A 118 -30.23 -46.02 -18.39
C PRO A 118 -29.30 -45.24 -19.33
N THR A 119 -28.30 -45.95 -19.84
CA THR A 119 -27.34 -45.50 -20.85
C THR A 119 -28.02 -45.46 -22.23
N GLU A 120 -27.95 -44.33 -22.94
CA GLU A 120 -28.42 -44.20 -24.33
C GLU A 120 -27.31 -44.55 -25.33
N ASP A 121 -27.70 -45.26 -26.39
CA ASP A 121 -26.90 -45.69 -27.54
C ASP A 121 -26.45 -44.51 -28.46
N PRO A 122 -25.43 -44.69 -29.33
CA PRO A 122 -24.85 -43.58 -30.09
C PRO A 122 -25.71 -43.14 -31.28
N VAL A 123 -25.84 -41.83 -31.48
CA VAL A 123 -26.56 -41.22 -32.62
C VAL A 123 -25.68 -41.13 -33.86
N GLU A 124 -26.24 -41.50 -35.01
CA GLU A 124 -25.62 -41.47 -36.34
C GLU A 124 -25.36 -40.04 -36.86
N THR A 125 -24.32 -39.95 -37.70
CA THR A 125 -23.76 -38.77 -38.33
C THR A 125 -24.56 -38.34 -39.56
N GLU A 126 -25.06 -37.10 -39.59
CA GLU A 126 -25.64 -36.47 -40.80
C GLU A 126 -24.60 -35.58 -41.50
N ALA A 127 -24.64 -35.61 -42.84
CA ALA A 127 -23.69 -34.99 -43.78
C ALA A 127 -23.82 -33.45 -43.87
N PRO A 128 -22.76 -32.73 -44.31
CA PRO A 128 -22.78 -31.26 -44.36
C PRO A 128 -23.61 -30.71 -45.53
N LEU A 129 -24.37 -29.64 -45.25
CA LEU A 129 -25.14 -28.86 -46.23
C LEU A 129 -24.22 -27.99 -47.11
N GLU A 130 -24.46 -28.06 -48.43
CA GLU A 130 -23.88 -27.18 -49.45
C GLU A 130 -24.39 -25.74 -49.27
N THR A 131 -23.50 -24.76 -49.40
CA THR A 131 -23.86 -23.33 -49.41
C THR A 131 -23.53 -22.73 -50.78
N GLU A 132 -24.58 -22.23 -51.43
CA GLU A 132 -24.62 -21.64 -52.76
C GLU A 132 -23.84 -20.32 -52.89
N ALA A 133 -23.32 -20.08 -54.09
CA ALA A 133 -22.49 -18.96 -54.50
C ALA A 133 -23.26 -17.63 -54.65
N PRO A 134 -22.60 -16.46 -54.54
CA PRO A 134 -23.24 -15.15 -54.58
C PRO A 134 -23.63 -14.69 -56.00
N SER A 135 -24.74 -13.96 -56.09
CA SER A 135 -25.29 -13.35 -57.30
C SER A 135 -24.60 -12.02 -57.66
N ALA A 136 -24.58 -11.72 -58.96
CA ALA A 136 -23.80 -10.69 -59.65
C ALA A 136 -24.18 -9.24 -59.35
N THR A 137 -23.21 -8.33 -59.47
CA THR A 137 -23.43 -6.90 -59.69
C THR A 137 -22.39 -6.41 -60.71
N GLU A 138 -22.86 -5.60 -61.65
CA GLU A 138 -22.18 -5.20 -62.90
C GLU A 138 -20.92 -4.34 -62.73
N ALA A 139 -20.05 -4.38 -63.75
CA ALA A 139 -18.91 -3.50 -64.00
C ALA A 139 -19.24 -2.51 -65.16
N PRO A 140 -18.35 -1.60 -65.64
CA PRO A 140 -17.10 -1.05 -65.10
C PRO A 140 -16.99 0.50 -65.24
N LEU A 141 -15.87 1.10 -64.81
CA LEU A 141 -15.04 1.97 -65.66
C LEU A 141 -13.63 2.17 -65.06
N GLU A 142 -12.66 2.30 -65.98
CA GLU A 142 -11.21 2.11 -65.87
C GLU A 142 -10.45 3.13 -65.02
N THR A 143 -9.35 2.71 -64.36
CA THR A 143 -8.03 3.37 -64.50
C THR A 143 -6.87 2.52 -63.93
N GLU A 144 -5.98 2.11 -64.84
CA GLU A 144 -4.53 1.80 -64.80
C GLU A 144 -3.78 1.37 -63.49
N MET A 145 -3.07 0.24 -63.65
CA MET A 145 -1.93 -0.34 -62.89
C MET A 145 -0.68 0.59 -62.81
N PRO A 146 0.45 0.28 -62.10
CA PRO A 146 0.98 -1.01 -61.60
C PRO A 146 1.53 -0.89 -60.14
N SER A 147 2.36 -1.75 -59.50
CA SER A 147 3.08 -3.01 -59.77
C SER A 147 3.37 -3.69 -58.42
N ALA A 148 3.66 -4.99 -58.45
CA ALA A 148 3.81 -5.91 -57.32
C ALA A 148 4.91 -5.57 -56.29
N THR A 149 4.73 -6.03 -55.05
CA THR A 149 5.83 -6.32 -54.12
C THR A 149 5.60 -7.70 -53.51
N ASP A 150 6.70 -8.45 -53.50
CA ASP A 150 6.83 -9.88 -53.34
C ASP A 150 6.63 -10.41 -51.92
N ALA A 151 6.34 -11.71 -51.86
CA ALA A 151 6.22 -12.55 -50.68
C ALA A 151 7.60 -12.84 -50.03
N PRO A 152 7.64 -13.38 -48.79
CA PRO A 152 8.85 -13.50 -47.97
C PRO A 152 9.58 -14.85 -48.16
N LEU A 153 10.87 -14.90 -47.83
CA LEU A 153 11.70 -16.12 -47.78
C LEU A 153 12.64 -16.15 -46.54
N PRO A 154 13.19 -17.33 -46.15
CA PRO A 154 13.09 -17.89 -44.79
C PRO A 154 14.37 -17.80 -43.92
N GLU A 155 14.23 -18.27 -42.67
CA GLU A 155 15.30 -18.55 -41.69
C GLU A 155 16.34 -19.58 -42.18
N GLY A 156 17.61 -19.38 -41.81
CA GLY A 156 18.58 -20.47 -41.70
C GLY A 156 20.06 -20.10 -41.72
N GLU A 157 20.67 -20.19 -40.53
CA GLU A 157 22.03 -20.69 -40.27
C GLU A 157 23.24 -19.71 -40.20
N ALA A 158 24.09 -20.02 -39.22
CA ALA A 158 25.11 -19.17 -38.61
C ALA A 158 26.46 -19.21 -39.35
N ALA A 159 27.16 -18.07 -39.36
CA ALA A 159 28.60 -17.99 -39.65
C ALA A 159 29.30 -16.95 -38.76
N ASP A 160 30.55 -17.28 -38.44
CA ASP A 160 31.56 -16.69 -37.56
C ASP A 160 31.81 -15.16 -37.71
N PRO A 161 32.25 -14.43 -36.66
CA PRO A 161 32.54 -13.01 -36.73
C PRO A 161 34.04 -12.79 -36.99
N ALA A 162 34.47 -12.86 -38.25
CA ALA A 162 35.86 -12.54 -38.60
C ALA A 162 36.03 -12.10 -40.06
N GLU A 163 35.16 -11.23 -40.59
CA GLU A 163 35.38 -10.56 -41.90
C GLU A 163 34.45 -9.33 -42.00
N GLY A 164 34.63 -8.37 -41.09
CA GLY A 164 33.78 -7.17 -40.98
C GLY A 164 34.44 -5.87 -41.47
N GLU A 165 35.71 -5.92 -41.89
CA GLU A 165 36.44 -4.71 -42.33
C GLU A 165 36.81 -4.72 -43.82
N GLU A 166 36.66 -5.84 -44.56
CA GLU A 166 36.86 -5.85 -46.02
C GLU A 166 35.56 -5.71 -46.84
N ALA A 167 34.38 -5.98 -46.26
CA ALA A 167 33.10 -5.83 -46.97
C ALA A 167 32.59 -4.37 -47.10
N LEU A 168 33.10 -3.44 -46.29
CA LEU A 168 32.75 -2.01 -46.38
C LEU A 168 33.58 -1.24 -47.41
N ALA A 169 34.76 -1.76 -47.76
CA ALA A 169 35.60 -1.18 -48.82
C ALA A 169 35.07 -1.52 -50.21
N GLU A 170 34.54 -2.74 -50.42
CA GLU A 170 33.95 -3.14 -51.70
C GLU A 170 32.59 -2.47 -51.97
N GLU A 171 31.78 -2.14 -50.94
CA GLU A 171 30.53 -1.37 -51.13
C GLU A 171 30.78 0.13 -51.45
N GLU A 172 31.82 0.77 -50.87
CA GLU A 172 32.19 2.15 -51.25
C GLU A 172 32.79 2.24 -52.66
N GLU A 173 33.57 1.24 -53.09
CA GLU A 173 34.17 1.22 -54.44
C GLU A 173 33.11 1.00 -55.54
N ILE A 174 32.03 0.25 -55.26
CA ILE A 174 30.90 0.07 -56.18
C ILE A 174 30.05 1.36 -56.30
N ILE A 175 29.93 2.17 -55.23
CA ILE A 175 29.20 3.45 -55.28
C ILE A 175 29.98 4.49 -56.11
N GLU A 176 31.32 4.49 -56.06
CA GLU A 176 32.12 5.37 -56.92
C GLU A 176 32.06 4.98 -58.41
N ASP A 177 32.07 3.68 -58.77
CA ASP A 177 31.94 3.25 -60.18
C ASP A 177 30.53 3.55 -60.76
N VAL A 178 29.45 3.40 -59.97
CA VAL A 178 28.08 3.74 -60.40
C VAL A 178 27.86 5.26 -60.54
N VAL A 179 28.44 6.07 -59.66
CA VAL A 179 28.38 7.54 -59.74
C VAL A 179 29.26 8.08 -60.88
N SER A 180 30.31 7.35 -61.28
CA SER A 180 31.15 7.69 -62.44
C SER A 180 30.45 7.50 -63.79
N ARG A 181 29.44 6.61 -63.86
CA ARG A 181 28.64 6.29 -65.05
C ARG A 181 27.27 6.98 -65.09
N ALA A 182 26.94 7.77 -64.08
CA ALA A 182 25.67 8.49 -64.00
C ALA A 182 25.54 9.50 -65.15
N ALA A 183 24.35 9.56 -65.76
CA ALA A 183 24.06 10.55 -66.80
C ALA A 183 24.35 11.98 -66.26
N PRO A 184 24.93 12.88 -67.08
CA PRO A 184 25.26 14.21 -66.64
C PRO A 184 24.03 14.93 -66.06
N ALA A 185 24.12 15.36 -64.80
CA ALA A 185 23.01 16.01 -64.11
C ALA A 185 23.52 17.02 -63.06
N ILE A 186 22.70 18.03 -62.80
CA ILE A 186 22.85 18.92 -61.64
C ILE A 186 21.74 18.59 -60.65
N ILE A 187 22.10 18.31 -59.39
CA ILE A 187 21.15 17.93 -58.33
C ILE A 187 21.23 18.97 -57.22
N PRO A 188 20.22 19.82 -57.02
CA PRO A 188 20.21 20.77 -55.92
C PRO A 188 20.05 20.05 -54.57
N GLU A 189 20.59 20.64 -53.50
CA GLU A 189 20.43 20.13 -52.12
C GLU A 189 18.97 20.09 -51.66
N ALA A 190 18.10 20.90 -52.27
CA ALA A 190 16.67 20.90 -52.01
C ALA A 190 15.89 21.07 -53.32
N THR A 191 14.86 20.25 -53.54
CA THR A 191 13.93 20.38 -54.66
C THR A 191 12.78 21.35 -54.37
N SER A 192 12.53 21.65 -53.09
CA SER A 192 11.61 22.70 -52.67
C SER A 192 12.04 23.37 -51.36
N VAL A 193 11.71 24.65 -51.21
CA VAL A 193 12.00 25.42 -49.99
C VAL A 193 10.85 26.39 -49.70
N THR A 194 10.49 26.52 -48.42
CA THR A 194 9.49 27.50 -47.97
C THR A 194 10.18 28.59 -47.15
N LEU A 195 10.02 29.84 -47.57
CA LEU A 195 10.70 31.00 -46.98
C LEU A 195 9.68 32.02 -46.44
N GLY A 196 10.03 32.70 -45.37
CA GLY A 196 9.32 33.90 -44.92
C GLY A 196 9.70 35.13 -45.74
N GLU A 197 8.79 36.09 -45.88
CA GLU A 197 9.09 37.36 -46.52
C GLU A 197 10.35 38.02 -45.91
N LYS A 198 11.28 38.46 -46.76
CA LYS A 198 12.62 39.00 -46.46
C LYS A 198 13.66 37.98 -45.95
N GLU A 199 13.32 36.70 -45.90
CA GLU A 199 14.29 35.65 -45.60
C GLU A 199 15.23 35.42 -46.79
N THR A 200 16.47 35.03 -46.50
CA THR A 200 17.43 34.63 -47.52
C THR A 200 17.85 33.17 -47.36
N TRP A 201 18.05 32.47 -48.46
CA TRP A 201 18.46 31.06 -48.50
C TRP A 201 19.49 30.83 -49.61
N SER A 202 20.38 29.86 -49.48
CA SER A 202 21.43 29.60 -50.48
C SER A 202 21.06 28.42 -51.37
N ALA A 203 20.94 28.66 -52.68
CA ALA A 203 20.77 27.63 -53.71
C ALA A 203 22.11 27.08 -54.24
N ALA A 204 23.24 27.58 -53.73
CA ALA A 204 24.57 27.17 -54.15
C ALA A 204 24.98 25.76 -53.71
N GLY A 205 24.18 25.12 -52.86
CA GLY A 205 24.33 23.70 -52.52
C GLY A 205 23.77 22.83 -53.64
N TYR A 206 24.63 22.30 -54.51
CA TYR A 206 24.27 21.35 -55.56
C TYR A 206 25.40 20.35 -55.82
N LYS A 207 25.05 19.15 -56.29
CA LYS A 207 25.97 18.11 -56.73
C LYS A 207 25.93 17.99 -58.25
N LEU A 208 27.09 17.99 -58.89
CA LEU A 208 27.24 17.67 -60.30
C LEU A 208 27.57 16.19 -60.45
N LEU A 209 26.89 15.54 -61.39
CA LEU A 209 27.15 14.15 -61.79
C LEU A 209 27.73 14.12 -63.21
N PRO A 210 28.70 13.24 -63.50
CA PRO A 210 29.42 12.36 -62.56
C PRO A 210 30.24 13.14 -61.50
N ALA A 211 30.54 12.50 -60.36
CA ALA A 211 31.31 13.14 -59.29
C ALA A 211 32.69 13.64 -59.79
N GLY A 212 33.09 14.84 -59.38
CA GLY A 212 34.31 15.50 -59.86
C GLY A 212 34.12 16.40 -61.09
N SER A 213 32.92 16.40 -61.71
CA SER A 213 32.57 17.33 -62.78
C SER A 213 32.64 18.79 -62.32
N LYS A 214 33.17 19.66 -63.19
CA LYS A 214 33.25 21.11 -62.97
C LYS A 214 32.46 21.82 -64.06
N ALA A 215 31.44 22.56 -63.66
CA ALA A 215 30.63 23.40 -64.54
C ALA A 215 30.31 24.70 -63.80
N SER A 216 30.28 25.82 -64.52
CA SER A 216 29.74 27.06 -63.97
C SER A 216 28.21 26.97 -63.92
N VAL A 217 27.60 27.45 -62.83
CA VAL A 217 26.16 27.39 -62.62
C VAL A 217 25.61 28.80 -62.53
N THR A 218 24.54 29.04 -63.28
CA THR A 218 23.75 30.27 -63.28
C THR A 218 22.38 30.02 -62.68
N TYR A 219 21.77 31.05 -62.11
CA TYR A 219 20.49 30.96 -61.42
C TYR A 219 19.49 31.92 -62.03
N GLU A 220 18.28 31.45 -62.27
CA GLU A 220 17.18 32.28 -62.78
C GLU A 220 15.90 32.02 -61.98
N SER A 221 15.24 33.09 -61.54
CA SER A 221 13.93 33.00 -60.88
C SER A 221 12.81 33.24 -61.89
N SER A 222 11.84 32.33 -61.94
CA SER A 222 10.63 32.51 -62.76
C SER A 222 9.74 33.67 -62.29
N ALA A 223 9.94 34.15 -61.06
CA ALA A 223 9.22 35.30 -60.51
C ALA A 223 10.13 36.16 -59.61
N PRO A 224 10.99 37.04 -60.17
CA PRO A 224 11.96 37.86 -59.42
C PRO A 224 11.32 38.83 -58.40
N LYS A 225 10.02 39.14 -58.56
CA LYS A 225 9.24 39.94 -57.60
C LYS A 225 8.76 39.14 -56.38
N VAL A 226 8.76 37.82 -56.48
CA VAL A 226 8.39 36.88 -55.40
C VAL A 226 9.66 36.41 -54.70
N VAL A 227 10.65 35.92 -55.46
CA VAL A 227 11.97 35.50 -55.00
C VAL A 227 13.02 36.01 -55.96
N ASP A 228 14.00 36.75 -55.46
CA ASP A 228 15.18 37.17 -56.22
C ASP A 228 16.30 36.16 -56.02
N VAL A 229 17.20 36.05 -56.99
CA VAL A 229 18.44 35.27 -56.85
C VAL A 229 19.62 36.08 -57.40
N ASP A 230 20.73 36.13 -56.66
CA ASP A 230 21.97 36.77 -57.13
C ASP A 230 22.89 35.80 -57.88
N GLU A 231 24.02 36.31 -58.38
CA GLU A 231 24.98 35.53 -59.18
C GLU A 231 25.61 34.38 -58.38
N GLU A 232 25.69 34.53 -57.05
CA GLU A 232 26.18 33.51 -56.12
C GLU A 232 25.10 32.50 -55.69
N GLY A 233 23.87 32.59 -56.22
CA GLY A 233 22.78 31.65 -55.92
C GLY A 233 22.07 31.92 -54.59
N ARG A 234 22.22 33.10 -54.00
CA ARG A 234 21.51 33.48 -52.79
C ARG A 234 20.11 34.00 -53.14
N LEU A 235 19.11 33.28 -52.65
CA LEU A 235 17.70 33.64 -52.77
C LEU A 235 17.34 34.73 -51.75
N THR A 236 16.54 35.71 -52.17
CA THR A 236 15.89 36.69 -51.29
C THR A 236 14.38 36.67 -51.51
N ALA A 237 13.63 36.21 -50.51
CA ALA A 237 12.17 36.20 -50.56
C ALA A 237 11.63 37.63 -50.46
N LYS A 238 10.96 38.13 -51.50
CA LYS A 238 10.46 39.51 -51.57
C LYS A 238 8.97 39.63 -51.26
N ARG A 239 8.15 38.73 -51.77
CA ARG A 239 6.68 38.81 -51.64
C ARG A 239 6.06 37.42 -51.59
N ARG A 240 4.95 37.29 -50.86
CA ARG A 240 4.14 36.07 -50.83
C ARG A 240 3.79 35.57 -52.24
N GLY A 241 3.99 34.28 -52.47
CA GLY A 241 3.72 33.62 -53.75
C GLY A 241 4.59 32.38 -53.93
N THR A 242 4.49 31.73 -55.08
CA THR A 242 5.38 30.63 -55.48
C THR A 242 6.27 31.09 -56.63
N ALA A 243 7.50 30.60 -56.67
CA ALA A 243 8.48 30.83 -57.71
C ALA A 243 9.26 29.54 -57.96
N VAL A 244 9.80 29.37 -59.16
CA VAL A 244 10.74 28.29 -59.47
C VAL A 244 12.09 28.94 -59.74
N VAL A 245 13.12 28.52 -59.01
CA VAL A 245 14.50 28.93 -59.26
C VAL A 245 15.18 27.82 -60.05
N ARG A 246 15.56 28.12 -61.28
CA ARG A 246 16.27 27.21 -62.17
C ARG A 246 17.77 27.41 -62.03
N LEU A 247 18.48 26.32 -61.74
CA LEU A 247 19.93 26.22 -61.82
C LEU A 247 20.26 25.75 -63.23
N SER A 248 21.17 26.41 -63.94
CA SER A 248 21.60 26.03 -65.29
C SER A 248 23.12 25.99 -65.39
N THR A 249 23.68 24.88 -65.85
CA THR A 249 25.11 24.76 -66.13
C THR A 249 25.47 25.35 -67.49
N ASP A 250 26.72 25.76 -67.68
CA ASP A 250 27.30 26.10 -69.00
C ASP A 250 27.24 24.96 -70.02
N THR A 251 27.09 23.71 -69.57
CA THR A 251 26.88 22.52 -70.40
C THR A 251 25.42 22.27 -70.80
N GLY A 252 24.47 23.13 -70.38
CA GLY A 252 23.05 23.05 -70.74
C GLY A 252 22.18 22.15 -69.86
N LEU A 253 22.73 21.62 -68.76
CA LEU A 253 21.96 20.87 -67.77
C LEU A 253 21.22 21.84 -66.85
N HIS A 254 20.03 21.47 -66.38
CA HIS A 254 19.25 22.29 -65.48
C HIS A 254 18.54 21.49 -64.40
N ALA A 255 18.29 22.14 -63.26
CA ALA A 255 17.43 21.64 -62.20
C ALA A 255 16.63 22.78 -61.58
N ASP A 256 15.42 22.45 -61.12
CA ASP A 256 14.46 23.43 -60.63
C ASP A 256 14.24 23.26 -59.12
N ILE A 257 14.27 24.38 -58.39
CA ILE A 257 13.91 24.48 -56.97
C ILE A 257 12.58 25.20 -56.86
N SER A 258 11.56 24.53 -56.31
CA SER A 258 10.25 25.15 -56.04
C SER A 258 10.28 25.96 -54.75
N VAL A 259 10.17 27.28 -54.84
CA VAL A 259 10.21 28.20 -53.71
C VAL A 259 8.80 28.71 -53.38
N THR A 260 8.36 28.52 -52.14
CA THR A 260 7.11 29.09 -51.62
C THR A 260 7.41 30.18 -50.61
N VAL A 261 6.98 31.41 -50.86
CA VAL A 261 7.13 32.54 -49.94
C VAL A 261 5.83 32.76 -49.17
N LEU A 262 5.91 32.69 -47.84
CA LEU A 262 4.83 33.00 -46.91
C LEU A 262 5.09 34.31 -46.15
N LYS A 263 4.14 34.72 -45.30
CA LYS A 263 4.32 35.90 -44.45
C LYS A 263 5.44 35.66 -43.44
N ALA A 264 6.18 36.71 -43.11
CA ALA A 264 7.14 36.68 -42.01
C ALA A 264 6.43 36.44 -40.66
N PRO A 265 7.01 35.66 -39.73
CA PRO A 265 6.37 35.36 -38.45
C PRO A 265 6.27 36.62 -37.58
N GLY A 266 5.08 36.87 -37.01
CA GLY A 266 4.84 37.98 -36.08
C GLY A 266 5.31 37.70 -34.65
N ARG A 267 5.41 36.42 -34.28
CA ARG A 267 5.90 35.93 -32.98
C ARG A 267 6.53 34.55 -33.17
N ILE A 268 7.24 34.09 -32.15
CA ILE A 268 7.72 32.72 -32.02
C ILE A 268 7.41 32.27 -30.59
N ALA A 269 7.07 31.00 -30.40
CA ALA A 269 6.83 30.41 -29.09
C ALA A 269 7.71 29.17 -28.94
N MET A 270 8.49 29.09 -27.87
CA MET A 270 9.32 27.93 -27.56
C MET A 270 8.45 26.75 -27.09
N THR A 271 8.83 25.53 -27.46
CA THR A 271 8.13 24.30 -27.06
C THR A 271 9.08 23.35 -26.34
N GLY A 272 8.53 22.59 -25.39
CA GLY A 272 9.28 21.66 -24.54
C GLY A 272 8.75 21.65 -23.10
N GLU A 273 8.64 20.47 -22.51
CA GLU A 273 7.99 20.29 -21.20
C GLU A 273 8.99 20.43 -20.03
N ARG A 274 10.27 20.11 -20.25
CA ARG A 274 11.30 20.10 -19.20
C ARG A 274 12.07 21.42 -19.16
N LYS A 275 12.15 22.00 -17.95
CA LYS A 275 12.93 23.23 -17.66
C LYS A 275 14.19 22.97 -16.81
N THR A 276 14.46 21.70 -16.50
CA THR A 276 15.61 21.27 -15.70
C THR A 276 16.34 20.13 -16.39
N ILE A 277 17.67 20.18 -16.39
CA ILE A 277 18.57 19.21 -17.02
C ILE A 277 19.78 18.96 -16.11
N ALA A 278 20.34 17.75 -16.09
CA ALA A 278 21.56 17.46 -15.34
C ALA A 278 22.84 17.80 -16.13
N VAL A 279 23.97 17.97 -15.44
CA VAL A 279 25.28 18.19 -16.08
C VAL A 279 25.65 17.00 -16.99
N GLY A 280 25.92 17.26 -18.27
CA GLY A 280 26.22 16.25 -19.28
C GLY A 280 24.98 15.63 -19.93
N GLU A 281 23.76 15.87 -19.42
CA GLU A 281 22.52 15.42 -20.04
C GLU A 281 22.22 16.31 -21.27
N THR A 282 21.50 15.75 -22.25
CA THR A 282 21.02 16.51 -23.42
C THR A 282 19.49 16.52 -23.49
N MET A 283 18.94 17.60 -24.02
CA MET A 283 17.49 17.80 -24.16
C MET A 283 17.20 18.58 -25.45
N GLN A 284 16.12 18.23 -26.15
CA GLN A 284 15.69 18.95 -27.35
C GLN A 284 14.60 19.97 -26.99
N LEU A 285 14.81 21.23 -27.39
CA LEU A 285 13.74 22.23 -27.42
C LEU A 285 13.23 22.39 -28.85
N GLY A 286 11.94 22.70 -28.97
CA GLY A 286 11.32 23.07 -30.24
C GLY A 286 10.84 24.51 -30.22
N PHE A 287 10.20 24.91 -31.31
CA PHE A 287 9.46 26.16 -31.38
C PHE A 287 8.26 26.02 -32.31
N LYS A 288 7.29 26.92 -32.15
CA LYS A 288 6.13 27.07 -33.01
C LYS A 288 6.04 28.52 -33.48
N ILE A 289 5.76 28.70 -34.77
CA ILE A 289 5.42 29.99 -35.39
C ILE A 289 3.95 29.99 -35.81
N PRO A 290 3.30 31.16 -36.00
CA PRO A 290 1.89 31.23 -36.39
C PRO A 290 1.60 30.56 -37.74
N ASP A 291 0.41 29.97 -37.87
CA ASP A 291 -0.01 29.33 -39.12
C ASP A 291 -0.02 30.33 -40.29
N GLY A 292 0.33 29.87 -41.48
CA GLY A 292 0.46 30.70 -42.69
C GLY A 292 1.70 31.62 -42.71
N THR A 293 2.64 31.42 -41.79
CA THR A 293 3.96 32.06 -41.80
C THR A 293 5.06 31.02 -42.02
N ALA A 294 6.24 31.46 -42.45
CA ALA A 294 7.41 30.60 -42.59
C ALA A 294 8.69 31.32 -42.20
N GLY A 295 9.71 30.54 -41.89
CA GLY A 295 11.09 30.97 -41.86
C GLY A 295 11.90 30.40 -40.71
N ALA A 296 13.22 30.45 -40.89
CA ALA A 296 14.18 29.86 -39.98
C ALA A 296 14.20 30.56 -38.62
N ALA A 297 14.46 29.77 -37.59
CA ALA A 297 14.77 30.24 -36.26
C ALA A 297 16.04 29.53 -35.76
N SER A 298 16.76 30.19 -34.86
CA SER A 298 17.98 29.67 -34.29
C SER A 298 17.97 29.85 -32.77
N PHE A 299 18.51 28.87 -32.07
CA PHE A 299 18.68 28.93 -30.63
C PHE A 299 20.03 29.50 -30.22
N SER A 300 20.08 30.15 -29.07
CA SER A 300 21.28 30.69 -28.45
C SER A 300 21.22 30.59 -26.92
N SER A 301 22.38 30.38 -26.29
CA SER A 301 22.51 30.36 -24.83
C SER A 301 23.16 31.66 -24.34
N ALA A 302 22.58 32.26 -23.30
CA ALA A 302 23.15 33.45 -22.65
C ALA A 302 24.47 33.14 -21.91
N ASP A 303 24.67 31.90 -21.47
CA ASP A 303 25.88 31.45 -20.79
C ASP A 303 26.23 30.00 -21.18
N LYS A 304 27.18 29.87 -22.12
CA LYS A 304 27.66 28.58 -22.62
C LYS A 304 28.44 27.77 -21.58
N SER A 305 28.90 28.38 -20.49
CA SER A 305 29.57 27.66 -19.39
C SER A 305 28.60 26.92 -18.49
N VAL A 306 27.31 27.31 -18.49
CA VAL A 306 26.22 26.64 -17.76
C VAL A 306 25.52 25.63 -18.67
N ALA A 307 25.10 26.04 -19.88
CA ALA A 307 24.57 25.11 -20.88
C ALA A 307 24.85 25.60 -22.31
N THR A 308 25.14 24.66 -23.21
CA THR A 308 25.27 24.93 -24.66
C THR A 308 23.97 24.57 -25.38
N VAL A 309 23.74 25.15 -26.55
CA VAL A 309 22.59 24.83 -27.41
C VAL A 309 23.01 24.89 -28.89
N THR A 310 22.60 23.91 -29.69
CA THR A 310 22.79 23.92 -31.15
C THR A 310 21.80 24.86 -31.82
N LYS A 311 22.01 25.22 -33.11
CA LYS A 311 21.06 26.06 -33.85
C LYS A 311 19.66 25.45 -33.94
N ASP A 312 19.58 24.11 -33.91
CA ASP A 312 18.33 23.34 -33.99
C ASP A 312 17.68 23.09 -32.62
N GLY A 313 18.27 23.57 -31.52
CA GLY A 313 17.65 23.52 -30.19
C GLY A 313 18.05 22.34 -29.30
N LYS A 314 19.09 21.58 -29.66
CA LYS A 314 19.66 20.55 -28.78
C LYS A 314 20.53 21.19 -27.70
N ILE A 315 20.09 21.11 -26.46
CA ILE A 315 20.75 21.65 -25.27
C ILE A 315 21.64 20.58 -24.64
N THR A 316 22.81 20.97 -24.15
CA THR A 316 23.67 20.15 -23.29
C THR A 316 24.00 20.90 -22.00
N GLY A 317 23.74 20.29 -20.84
CA GLY A 317 24.13 20.85 -19.54
C GLY A 317 25.64 20.78 -19.34
N VAL A 318 26.29 21.88 -18.92
CA VAL A 318 27.75 21.94 -18.73
C VAL A 318 28.10 22.07 -17.25
N LYS A 319 27.41 22.95 -16.52
CA LYS A 319 27.67 23.21 -15.10
C LYS A 319 26.38 23.56 -14.38
N ALA A 320 26.27 23.17 -13.10
CA ALA A 320 25.14 23.53 -12.26
C ALA A 320 24.95 25.06 -12.20
N GLY A 321 23.71 25.51 -12.42
CA GLY A 321 23.39 26.92 -12.56
C GLY A 321 22.02 27.13 -13.20
N THR A 322 21.70 28.37 -13.58
CA THR A 322 20.49 28.68 -14.35
C THR A 322 20.87 29.60 -15.48
N VAL A 323 20.50 29.22 -16.71
CA VAL A 323 20.82 29.97 -17.91
C VAL A 323 19.58 30.24 -18.74
N LYS A 324 19.55 31.40 -19.41
CA LYS A 324 18.49 31.77 -20.32
C LYS A 324 18.82 31.28 -21.73
N ILE A 325 17.96 30.45 -22.29
CA ILE A 325 18.01 30.03 -23.70
C ILE A 325 17.03 30.88 -24.49
N THR A 326 17.45 31.38 -25.64
CA THR A 326 16.66 32.24 -26.53
C THR A 326 16.52 31.59 -27.89
N VAL A 327 15.30 31.45 -28.38
CA VAL A 327 15.04 31.16 -29.80
C VAL A 327 14.75 32.46 -30.52
N GLN A 328 15.34 32.65 -31.70
CA GLN A 328 15.17 33.86 -32.50
C GLN A 328 14.93 33.53 -33.97
N THR A 329 13.87 34.07 -34.56
CA THR A 329 13.60 34.00 -36.01
C THR A 329 14.53 34.93 -36.80
N TYR A 330 14.69 34.66 -38.10
CA TYR A 330 15.50 35.50 -39.01
C TYR A 330 15.09 36.99 -39.00
N ASN A 331 13.82 37.29 -38.77
CA ASN A 331 13.27 38.65 -38.69
C ASN A 331 13.26 39.25 -37.26
N GLY A 332 13.96 38.62 -36.31
CA GLY A 332 14.22 39.19 -34.99
C GLY A 332 13.17 38.94 -33.91
N ARG A 333 12.15 38.10 -34.15
CA ARG A 333 11.20 37.70 -33.09
C ARG A 333 11.89 36.71 -32.15
N LYS A 334 11.65 36.86 -30.85
CA LYS A 334 12.33 36.10 -29.80
C LYS A 334 11.35 35.52 -28.80
N ASP A 335 11.71 34.36 -28.27
CA ASP A 335 11.14 33.81 -27.04
C ASP A 335 12.27 33.22 -26.18
N THR A 336 12.07 33.18 -24.86
CA THR A 336 13.12 32.78 -23.92
C THR A 336 12.62 31.85 -22.83
N VAL A 337 13.44 30.88 -22.44
CA VAL A 337 13.19 30.00 -21.31
C VAL A 337 14.41 29.99 -20.36
N LYS A 338 14.16 29.94 -19.05
CA LYS A 338 15.20 29.68 -18.05
C LYS A 338 15.36 28.18 -17.88
N ILE A 339 16.55 27.67 -18.20
CA ILE A 339 16.93 26.27 -17.98
C ILE A 339 17.77 26.20 -16.71
N LYS A 340 17.32 25.39 -15.75
CA LYS A 340 18.10 25.06 -14.56
C LYS A 340 18.96 23.84 -14.83
N VAL A 341 20.26 23.99 -14.72
CA VAL A 341 21.22 22.88 -14.78
C VAL A 341 21.52 22.43 -13.35
N VAL A 342 21.32 21.15 -13.05
CA VAL A 342 21.58 20.54 -11.74
C VAL A 342 22.77 19.58 -11.82
N GLU A 343 23.35 19.21 -10.68
CA GLU A 343 24.43 18.21 -10.66
C GLU A 343 23.97 16.88 -11.26
N ALA A 344 24.89 16.18 -11.93
CA ALA A 344 24.66 14.82 -12.40
C ALA A 344 24.36 13.89 -11.22
N PRO A 345 23.44 12.92 -11.36
CA PRO A 345 23.18 11.95 -10.30
C PRO A 345 24.42 11.11 -10.05
N LYS A 346 24.71 10.86 -8.76
CA LYS A 346 25.80 9.98 -8.32
C LYS A 346 25.27 8.62 -7.88
N SER A 347 23.97 8.52 -7.58
CA SER A 347 23.33 7.25 -7.25
C SER A 347 21.88 7.20 -7.70
N ILE A 348 21.39 5.99 -7.94
CA ILE A 348 19.98 5.68 -8.16
C ILE A 348 19.63 4.41 -7.37
N ARG A 349 18.42 4.37 -6.81
CA ARG A 349 17.89 3.22 -6.08
C ARG A 349 16.44 2.99 -6.46
N ALA A 350 16.08 1.72 -6.68
CA ALA A 350 14.69 1.31 -6.84
C ALA A 350 13.98 1.28 -5.48
N ASP A 351 12.71 1.66 -5.43
CA ASP A 351 11.95 1.71 -4.17
C ASP A 351 11.74 0.32 -3.57
N ALA A 352 11.67 -0.72 -4.41
CA ALA A 352 11.63 -2.12 -4.01
C ALA A 352 12.68 -2.95 -4.76
N VAL A 353 13.31 -3.90 -4.06
CA VAL A 353 14.25 -4.86 -4.68
C VAL A 353 13.52 -6.04 -5.29
N LYS A 354 12.41 -6.46 -4.68
CA LYS A 354 11.57 -7.57 -5.15
C LYS A 354 10.10 -7.27 -4.93
N VAL A 355 9.28 -7.57 -5.93
CA VAL A 355 7.83 -7.39 -5.90
C VAL A 355 7.13 -8.60 -6.54
N THR A 356 5.96 -8.92 -6.03
CA THR A 356 5.05 -9.89 -6.64
C THR A 356 3.74 -9.20 -7.02
N ILE A 357 3.35 -9.33 -8.29
CA ILE A 357 2.12 -8.74 -8.84
C ILE A 357 1.26 -9.84 -9.49
N GLY A 358 -0.05 -9.67 -9.46
CA GLY A 358 -0.97 -10.60 -10.11
C GLY A 358 -1.04 -10.35 -11.62
N LEU A 359 -1.31 -11.40 -12.40
CA LEU A 359 -1.50 -11.31 -13.85
C LEU A 359 -2.59 -10.28 -14.22
N GLY A 360 -2.23 -9.31 -15.08
CA GLY A 360 -3.11 -8.21 -15.48
C GLY A 360 -3.05 -6.97 -14.56
N ASP A 361 -2.40 -7.04 -13.40
CA ASP A 361 -2.19 -5.89 -12.52
C ASP A 361 -1.12 -4.93 -13.09
N SER A 362 -1.03 -3.73 -12.52
CA SER A 362 -0.02 -2.73 -12.85
C SER A 362 0.61 -2.14 -11.59
N TRP A 363 1.92 -1.90 -11.64
CA TRP A 363 2.72 -1.44 -10.52
C TRP A 363 3.72 -0.38 -10.99
N ASP A 364 3.79 0.76 -10.30
CA ASP A 364 4.83 1.75 -10.54
C ASP A 364 6.12 1.30 -9.85
N MET A 365 7.20 1.18 -10.62
CA MET A 365 8.48 0.70 -10.11
C MET A 365 8.98 1.55 -8.94
N GLY A 366 8.81 2.86 -9.02
CA GLY A 366 9.36 3.82 -8.07
C GLY A 366 10.90 3.82 -8.03
N TYR A 367 11.49 5.00 -7.98
CA TYR A 367 12.94 5.15 -7.82
C TYR A 367 13.30 6.48 -7.18
N THR A 368 14.46 6.51 -6.54
CA THR A 368 15.02 7.69 -5.89
C THR A 368 16.45 7.94 -6.37
N MET A 369 16.80 9.20 -6.63
CA MET A 369 18.15 9.67 -6.93
C MET A 369 18.66 10.60 -5.82
N ASP A 370 19.97 10.86 -5.78
CA ASP A 370 20.63 11.74 -4.82
C ASP A 370 20.32 13.23 -5.03
N GLY A 371 19.10 13.65 -4.65
CA GLY A 371 18.73 15.07 -4.56
C GLY A 371 18.73 15.85 -5.87
N THR A 372 18.83 15.16 -7.01
CA THR A 372 18.83 15.74 -8.36
C THR A 372 17.66 15.22 -9.20
N VAL A 373 17.51 15.75 -10.41
CA VAL A 373 16.56 15.27 -11.42
C VAL A 373 17.29 15.06 -12.74
N ALA A 374 17.11 13.88 -13.33
CA ALA A 374 17.73 13.50 -14.59
C ALA A 374 16.76 12.61 -15.39
N SER A 375 16.95 12.53 -16.70
CA SER A 375 16.24 11.53 -17.50
C SER A 375 16.70 10.12 -17.14
N VAL A 376 15.75 9.20 -17.22
CA VAL A 376 15.95 7.76 -17.06
C VAL A 376 15.30 7.02 -18.21
N THR A 377 15.76 5.81 -18.44
CA THR A 377 15.15 4.82 -19.32
C THR A 377 14.84 3.57 -18.51
N PHE A 378 13.75 2.90 -18.87
CA PHE A 378 13.35 1.64 -18.25
C PHE A 378 13.47 0.50 -19.25
N LYS A 379 13.88 -0.67 -18.76
CA LYS A 379 13.97 -1.89 -19.56
C LYS A 379 13.50 -3.09 -18.76
N SER A 380 12.74 -3.96 -19.40
CA SER A 380 12.40 -5.28 -18.87
C SER A 380 13.31 -6.35 -19.47
N SER A 381 13.79 -7.28 -18.66
CA SER A 381 14.50 -8.48 -19.14
C SER A 381 13.56 -9.47 -19.85
N ALA A 382 12.26 -9.42 -19.56
CA ALA A 382 11.24 -10.30 -20.14
C ALA A 382 9.95 -9.49 -20.41
N PRO A 383 9.89 -8.65 -21.46
CA PRO A 383 8.77 -7.74 -21.72
C PRO A 383 7.44 -8.45 -21.99
N LYS A 384 7.46 -9.72 -22.41
CA LYS A 384 6.25 -10.56 -22.57
C LYS A 384 5.71 -11.12 -21.25
N VAL A 385 6.51 -11.10 -20.18
CA VAL A 385 6.13 -11.50 -18.81
C VAL A 385 5.68 -10.27 -18.04
N ALA A 386 6.53 -9.24 -18.01
CA ALA A 386 6.21 -7.93 -17.44
C ALA A 386 6.79 -6.83 -18.34
N SER A 387 5.93 -5.98 -18.90
CA SER A 387 6.34 -4.83 -19.71
C SER A 387 6.46 -3.59 -18.83
N VAL A 388 7.36 -2.65 -19.15
CA VAL A 388 7.48 -1.36 -18.46
C VAL A 388 7.40 -0.23 -19.48
N ASP A 389 6.68 0.84 -19.16
CA ASP A 389 6.57 2.03 -20.00
C ASP A 389 7.66 3.08 -19.72
N ALA A 390 7.62 4.20 -20.45
CA ALA A 390 8.58 5.30 -20.29
C ALA A 390 8.50 6.01 -18.93
N HIS A 391 7.42 5.82 -18.17
CA HIS A 391 7.19 6.42 -16.86
C HIS A 391 7.54 5.46 -15.70
N GLY A 392 7.90 4.21 -15.99
CA GLY A 392 8.22 3.21 -14.98
C GLY A 392 7.02 2.39 -14.51
N VAL A 393 5.87 2.49 -15.20
CA VAL A 393 4.70 1.66 -14.90
C VAL A 393 4.87 0.29 -15.52
N VAL A 394 4.92 -0.72 -14.66
CA VAL A 394 5.08 -2.14 -15.00
C VAL A 394 3.71 -2.79 -15.10
N LYS A 395 3.43 -3.49 -16.21
CA LYS A 395 2.21 -4.25 -16.43
C LYS A 395 2.50 -5.75 -16.47
N ALA A 396 1.75 -6.54 -15.69
CA ALA A 396 1.85 -7.99 -15.66
C ALA A 396 1.13 -8.63 -16.85
N LEU A 397 1.86 -9.30 -17.73
CA LEU A 397 1.32 -9.86 -18.98
C LEU A 397 1.27 -11.39 -19.00
N LYS A 398 2.20 -12.06 -18.32
CA LYS A 398 2.25 -13.53 -18.23
C LYS A 398 2.90 -13.93 -16.90
N GLU A 399 2.47 -15.06 -16.33
CA GLU A 399 3.10 -15.65 -15.15
C GLU A 399 4.59 -15.96 -15.41
N GLY A 400 5.44 -15.68 -14.41
CA GLY A 400 6.88 -15.86 -14.53
C GLY A 400 7.67 -14.79 -13.77
N ALA A 401 8.98 -14.73 -14.01
CA ALA A 401 9.86 -13.73 -13.43
C ALA A 401 10.43 -12.80 -14.50
N ALA A 402 10.59 -11.53 -14.17
CA ALA A 402 11.24 -10.51 -14.98
C ALA A 402 12.07 -9.59 -14.07
N THR A 403 13.06 -8.93 -14.62
CA THR A 403 13.82 -7.87 -13.93
C THR A 403 13.56 -6.57 -14.66
N ILE A 404 13.07 -5.57 -13.93
CA ILE A 404 12.89 -4.22 -14.44
C ILE A 404 14.10 -3.39 -14.00
N THR A 405 14.78 -2.78 -14.96
CA THR A 405 15.96 -1.95 -14.73
C THR A 405 15.66 -0.52 -15.13
N VAL A 406 15.94 0.42 -14.22
CA VAL A 406 15.96 1.85 -14.49
C VAL A 406 17.41 2.31 -14.66
N THR A 407 17.68 3.06 -15.73
CA THR A 407 19.03 3.53 -16.08
C THR A 407 19.02 5.02 -16.38
N THR A 408 19.86 5.76 -15.67
CA THR A 408 20.11 7.20 -15.89
C THR A 408 20.91 7.45 -17.17
N TYR A 409 20.83 8.67 -17.73
CA TYR A 409 21.60 9.04 -18.94
C TYR A 409 23.12 8.86 -18.82
N ASN A 410 23.67 8.91 -17.59
CA ASN A 410 25.10 8.72 -17.31
C ASN A 410 25.45 7.27 -16.89
N GLY A 411 24.54 6.32 -17.07
CA GLY A 411 24.81 4.87 -16.96
C GLY A 411 24.65 4.27 -15.56
N LEU A 412 24.26 5.05 -14.54
CA LEU A 412 23.87 4.48 -13.24
C LEU A 412 22.55 3.73 -13.38
N SER A 413 22.45 2.55 -12.77
CA SER A 413 21.25 1.73 -12.84
C SER A 413 20.83 1.16 -11.49
N ALA A 414 19.53 0.89 -11.37
CA ALA A 414 18.93 0.13 -10.28
C ALA A 414 17.90 -0.84 -10.86
N SER A 415 17.61 -1.93 -10.16
CA SER A 415 16.69 -2.95 -10.65
C SER A 415 15.76 -3.49 -9.57
N THR A 416 14.62 -4.01 -10.04
CA THR A 416 13.64 -4.73 -9.23
C THR A 416 13.35 -6.09 -9.86
N GLU A 417 13.40 -7.14 -9.06
CA GLU A 417 12.87 -8.46 -9.43
C GLU A 417 11.35 -8.46 -9.33
N VAL A 418 10.68 -8.72 -10.45
CA VAL A 418 9.23 -8.80 -10.55
C VAL A 418 8.84 -10.27 -10.76
N THR A 419 8.03 -10.80 -9.85
CA THR A 419 7.38 -12.11 -10.01
C THR A 419 5.91 -11.90 -10.33
N VAL A 420 5.48 -12.37 -11.50
CA VAL A 420 4.07 -12.36 -11.90
C VAL A 420 3.43 -13.67 -11.47
N GLY A 421 2.50 -13.57 -10.53
CA GLY A 421 1.68 -14.67 -10.06
C GLY A 421 0.33 -14.76 -10.79
N PRO A 422 -0.50 -15.77 -10.44
CA PRO A 422 -1.81 -15.94 -11.04
C PRO A 422 -2.74 -14.76 -10.73
N ALA A 423 -3.71 -14.53 -11.61
CA ALA A 423 -4.77 -13.55 -11.38
C ALA A 423 -5.74 -14.02 -10.28
N PRO A 424 -6.30 -13.10 -9.45
CA PRO A 424 -7.32 -13.45 -8.48
C PRO A 424 -8.56 -14.00 -9.16
N THR A 425 -8.97 -15.21 -8.79
CA THR A 425 -10.25 -15.79 -9.21
C THR A 425 -11.36 -15.48 -8.20
N SER A 426 -11.00 -15.32 -6.93
CA SER A 426 -11.90 -14.90 -5.85
C SER A 426 -11.15 -14.15 -4.75
N VAL A 427 -11.90 -13.38 -3.98
CA VAL A 427 -11.47 -12.72 -2.74
C VAL A 427 -12.47 -13.09 -1.64
N SER A 428 -12.02 -13.22 -0.40
CA SER A 428 -12.87 -13.53 0.75
C SER A 428 -12.42 -12.78 1.99
N LEU A 429 -13.38 -12.48 2.86
CA LEU A 429 -13.18 -11.84 4.16
C LEU A 429 -13.41 -12.88 5.27
N PRO A 430 -12.79 -12.72 6.45
CA PRO A 430 -12.82 -13.71 7.52
C PRO A 430 -14.23 -13.89 8.13
N GLN A 431 -15.11 -12.91 7.99
CA GLN A 431 -16.45 -12.91 8.56
C GLN A 431 -17.41 -12.15 7.64
N ALA A 432 -18.68 -12.59 7.61
CA ALA A 432 -19.75 -11.95 6.85
C ALA A 432 -20.37 -10.74 7.58
N GLU A 433 -20.35 -10.76 8.91
CA GLU A 433 -20.81 -9.68 9.77
C GLU A 433 -19.74 -9.34 10.81
N LEU A 434 -19.60 -8.05 11.12
CA LEU A 434 -18.68 -7.52 12.12
C LEU A 434 -19.41 -6.50 12.99
N GLN A 435 -19.25 -6.58 14.31
CA GLN A 435 -19.72 -5.55 15.24
C GLN A 435 -18.55 -4.75 15.77
N MET A 436 -18.71 -3.42 15.81
CA MET A 436 -17.69 -2.50 16.31
C MET A 436 -18.29 -1.53 17.33
N GLY A 437 -17.51 -1.18 18.34
CA GLY A 437 -17.80 -0.06 19.22
C GLY A 437 -17.46 1.27 18.57
N ARG A 438 -18.19 2.34 18.90
CA ARG A 438 -17.89 3.68 18.38
C ARG A 438 -16.45 4.10 18.72
N TYR A 439 -15.73 4.63 17.73
CA TYR A 439 -14.29 4.98 17.75
C TYR A 439 -13.33 3.79 17.77
N GLU A 440 -13.82 2.56 17.69
CA GLU A 440 -12.96 1.39 17.51
C GLU A 440 -12.35 1.38 16.11
N THR A 441 -11.12 0.87 16.02
CA THR A 441 -10.43 0.60 14.77
C THR A 441 -10.14 -0.88 14.62
N VAL A 442 -10.49 -1.48 13.47
CA VAL A 442 -10.27 -2.90 13.20
C VAL A 442 -9.62 -3.06 11.83
N LYS A 443 -8.53 -3.81 11.77
CA LYS A 443 -7.89 -4.17 10.50
C LYS A 443 -8.61 -5.36 9.88
N LEU A 444 -9.22 -5.18 8.71
CA LEU A 444 -9.70 -6.30 7.92
C LEU A 444 -8.58 -6.84 7.03
N THR A 445 -8.41 -8.15 7.05
CA THR A 445 -7.53 -8.87 6.13
C THR A 445 -8.40 -9.63 5.13
N ALA A 446 -8.11 -9.47 3.84
CA ALA A 446 -8.76 -10.24 2.80
C ALA A 446 -7.81 -11.34 2.32
N SER A 447 -8.37 -12.49 1.93
CA SER A 447 -7.62 -13.58 1.32
C SER A 447 -8.05 -13.77 -0.14
N MET A 448 -7.09 -13.95 -1.03
CA MET A 448 -7.31 -14.16 -2.46
C MET A 448 -6.96 -15.60 -2.86
N LYS A 449 -7.68 -16.14 -3.85
CA LYS A 449 -7.36 -17.42 -4.49
C LYS A 449 -7.03 -17.23 -5.97
N PRO A 450 -6.18 -18.11 -6.54
CA PRO A 450 -5.48 -19.23 -5.90
C PRO A 450 -4.36 -18.77 -4.93
N LYS A 451 -3.84 -19.68 -4.10
CA LYS A 451 -2.73 -19.37 -3.17
C LYS A 451 -1.53 -18.84 -3.96
N GLY A 452 -0.88 -17.79 -3.45
CA GLY A 452 0.22 -17.11 -4.16
C GLY A 452 -0.23 -15.93 -5.02
N THR A 453 -1.54 -15.71 -5.18
CA THR A 453 -2.07 -14.47 -5.75
C THR A 453 -1.69 -13.29 -4.87
N GLN A 454 -1.15 -12.25 -5.49
CA GLN A 454 -0.88 -10.94 -4.89
C GLN A 454 -1.54 -9.87 -5.75
N GLY A 455 -1.90 -8.73 -5.17
CA GLY A 455 -2.50 -7.64 -5.91
C GLY A 455 -3.09 -6.60 -4.99
N ARG A 456 -3.22 -5.37 -5.51
CA ARG A 456 -3.84 -4.27 -4.77
C ARG A 456 -5.33 -4.54 -4.58
N LEU A 457 -5.81 -4.26 -3.37
CA LEU A 457 -7.24 -4.22 -3.06
C LEU A 457 -7.69 -2.77 -2.97
N THR A 458 -8.86 -2.50 -3.53
CA THR A 458 -9.59 -1.26 -3.34
C THR A 458 -10.69 -1.53 -2.33
N TRP A 459 -10.74 -0.71 -1.28
CA TRP A 459 -11.72 -0.83 -0.21
C TRP A 459 -12.72 0.33 -0.29
N GLU A 460 -13.99 0.02 -0.11
CA GLU A 460 -15.05 1.01 -0.13
C GLU A 460 -16.08 0.73 0.98
N SER A 461 -16.61 1.80 1.57
CA SER A 461 -17.72 1.72 2.52
C SER A 461 -18.95 2.37 1.92
N SER A 462 -20.06 1.63 1.89
CA SER A 462 -21.37 2.14 1.49
C SER A 462 -21.86 3.34 2.33
N LYS A 463 -21.32 3.53 3.55
CA LYS A 463 -21.63 4.67 4.43
C LYS A 463 -20.40 5.10 5.23
N ALA A 464 -19.48 5.85 4.60
CA ALA A 464 -18.24 6.34 5.22
C ALA A 464 -18.43 7.10 6.56
N LYS A 465 -19.57 7.81 6.72
CA LYS A 465 -19.92 8.51 7.98
C LYS A 465 -20.28 7.56 9.13
N VAL A 466 -20.65 6.31 8.85
CA VAL A 466 -20.91 5.26 9.84
C VAL A 466 -19.63 4.49 10.09
N VAL A 467 -19.00 3.99 9.03
CA VAL A 467 -17.71 3.29 9.05
C VAL A 467 -16.86 3.77 7.90
N SER A 468 -15.68 4.34 8.17
CA SER A 468 -14.69 4.64 7.14
C SER A 468 -13.70 3.49 7.00
N VAL A 469 -13.13 3.31 5.81
CA VAL A 469 -12.08 2.33 5.53
C VAL A 469 -10.92 3.02 4.82
N SER A 470 -9.70 2.75 5.27
CA SER A 470 -8.47 3.23 4.63
C SER A 470 -8.01 2.30 3.50
N ALA A 471 -7.06 2.76 2.68
CA ALA A 471 -6.52 2.00 1.55
C ALA A 471 -5.91 0.65 1.94
N ASP A 472 -5.45 0.51 3.18
CA ASP A 472 -4.90 -0.74 3.69
C ASP A 472 -5.98 -1.67 4.28
N GLY A 473 -7.26 -1.28 4.32
CA GLY A 473 -8.35 -2.08 4.89
C GLY A 473 -8.58 -1.89 6.39
N THR A 474 -8.03 -0.82 6.99
CA THR A 474 -8.32 -0.47 8.38
C THR A 474 -9.66 0.26 8.47
N LEU A 475 -10.58 -0.30 9.24
CA LEU A 475 -11.88 0.29 9.54
C LEU A 475 -11.80 1.25 10.71
N THR A 476 -12.62 2.29 10.69
CA THR A 476 -12.86 3.18 11.83
C THR A 476 -14.36 3.38 12.01
N ALA A 477 -14.86 3.03 13.19
CA ALA A 477 -16.27 3.18 13.54
C ALA A 477 -16.58 4.63 13.97
N ASN A 478 -17.28 5.38 13.14
CA ASN A 478 -17.50 6.82 13.33
C ASN A 478 -18.84 7.12 14.02
N ARG A 479 -19.90 6.43 13.59
CA ARG A 479 -21.28 6.68 14.05
C ARG A 479 -22.07 5.37 14.09
N ASN A 480 -22.98 5.26 15.05
CA ASN A 480 -23.88 4.11 15.16
C ASN A 480 -24.71 3.91 13.89
N GLY A 481 -24.91 2.65 13.53
CA GLY A 481 -25.65 2.23 12.34
C GLY A 481 -24.97 1.07 11.63
N THR A 482 -25.48 0.73 10.45
CA THR A 482 -24.98 -0.40 9.65
C THR A 482 -24.49 0.08 8.29
N ALA A 483 -23.30 -0.37 7.91
CA ALA A 483 -22.65 -0.12 6.63
C ALA A 483 -22.06 -1.43 6.08
N THR A 484 -22.13 -1.64 4.78
CA THR A 484 -21.37 -2.68 4.09
C THR A 484 -20.02 -2.12 3.66
N VAL A 485 -18.94 -2.84 3.97
CA VAL A 485 -17.60 -2.58 3.47
C VAL A 485 -17.23 -3.65 2.44
N THR A 486 -16.74 -3.23 1.29
CA THR A 486 -16.41 -4.10 0.16
C THR A 486 -14.93 -3.99 -0.18
N ALA A 487 -14.28 -5.14 -0.34
CA ALA A 487 -12.94 -5.26 -0.90
C ALA A 487 -13.06 -5.71 -2.36
N THR A 488 -12.36 -5.02 -3.25
CA THR A 488 -12.37 -5.28 -4.70
C THR A 488 -10.94 -5.47 -5.21
N THR A 489 -10.69 -6.56 -5.92
CA THR A 489 -9.39 -6.81 -6.58
C THR A 489 -9.26 -5.95 -7.84
N TYR A 490 -8.02 -5.76 -8.33
CA TYR A 490 -7.74 -5.01 -9.57
C TYR A 490 -8.49 -5.53 -10.81
N ASN A 491 -8.89 -6.81 -10.81
CA ASN A 491 -9.67 -7.46 -11.86
C ASN A 491 -11.17 -7.64 -11.51
N GLY A 492 -11.67 -6.89 -10.52
CA GLY A 492 -13.11 -6.75 -10.25
C GLY A 492 -13.75 -7.87 -9.42
N LYS A 493 -12.99 -8.75 -8.76
CA LYS A 493 -13.54 -9.71 -7.79
C LYS A 493 -13.83 -9.01 -6.48
N THR A 494 -14.97 -9.30 -5.88
CA THR A 494 -15.44 -8.58 -4.69
C THR A 494 -15.75 -9.51 -3.52
N ALA A 495 -15.48 -9.05 -2.30
CA ALA A 495 -16.00 -9.63 -1.06
C ALA A 495 -16.50 -8.51 -0.15
N SER A 496 -17.57 -8.76 0.60
CA SER A 496 -18.19 -7.74 1.44
C SER A 496 -18.45 -8.25 2.85
N VAL A 497 -18.40 -7.34 3.81
CA VAL A 497 -18.75 -7.58 5.21
C VAL A 497 -19.74 -6.50 5.67
N LYS A 498 -20.78 -6.93 6.37
CA LYS A 498 -21.74 -6.03 7.00
C LYS A 498 -21.24 -5.61 8.37
N VAL A 499 -20.94 -4.33 8.51
CA VAL A 499 -20.42 -3.74 9.75
C VAL A 499 -21.54 -3.02 10.48
N THR A 500 -21.76 -3.39 11.76
CA THR A 500 -22.71 -2.71 12.64
C THR A 500 -21.96 -2.00 13.75
N VAL A 501 -22.10 -0.68 13.80
CA VAL A 501 -21.50 0.17 14.83
C VAL A 501 -22.50 0.41 15.95
N LEU A 502 -22.09 0.09 17.16
CA LEU A 502 -22.84 0.29 18.41
C LEU A 502 -22.10 1.29 19.31
N ASP A 503 -22.72 1.63 20.45
CA ASP A 503 -22.09 2.54 21.41
C ASP A 503 -20.82 1.91 22.01
N ALA A 504 -19.88 2.77 22.38
CA ALA A 504 -18.71 2.35 23.14
C ALA A 504 -19.14 1.81 24.52
N PRO A 505 -18.55 0.69 24.99
CA PRO A 505 -18.93 0.09 26.26
C PRO A 505 -18.59 1.04 27.42
N ARG A 506 -19.57 1.27 28.30
CA ARG A 506 -19.39 2.12 29.50
C ARG A 506 -18.81 1.35 30.67
N LYS A 507 -19.07 0.05 30.72
CA LYS A 507 -18.60 -0.91 31.72
C LYS A 507 -18.37 -2.27 31.05
N ILE A 508 -17.71 -3.17 31.75
CA ILE A 508 -17.56 -4.58 31.41
C ILE A 508 -17.73 -5.38 32.71
N THR A 509 -18.33 -6.56 32.63
CA THR A 509 -18.37 -7.53 33.75
C THR A 509 -17.64 -8.79 33.33
N VAL A 510 -17.09 -9.50 34.31
CA VAL A 510 -16.34 -10.75 34.12
C VAL A 510 -16.94 -11.82 35.01
N SER A 511 -17.10 -13.02 34.47
CA SER A 511 -17.57 -14.21 35.18
C SER A 511 -16.61 -15.38 34.91
N LEU A 512 -16.33 -16.17 35.94
CA LEU A 512 -15.55 -17.40 35.82
C LEU A 512 -16.48 -18.60 36.05
N SER A 513 -16.26 -19.69 35.31
CA SER A 513 -17.01 -20.94 35.54
C SER A 513 -16.66 -21.62 36.87
N ALA A 514 -15.50 -21.29 37.44
CA ALA A 514 -15.04 -21.74 38.75
C ALA A 514 -14.11 -20.68 39.37
N GLU A 515 -14.18 -20.51 40.70
CA GLU A 515 -13.29 -19.61 41.44
C GLU A 515 -11.97 -20.28 41.86
N THR A 516 -11.92 -21.61 41.81
CA THR A 516 -10.76 -22.42 42.19
C THR A 516 -10.50 -23.55 41.20
N VAL A 517 -9.25 -23.82 40.86
CA VAL A 517 -8.82 -24.91 39.99
C VAL A 517 -7.47 -25.49 40.42
N GLY A 518 -7.18 -26.73 40.03
CA GLY A 518 -5.84 -27.33 40.16
C GLY A 518 -4.91 -26.92 39.00
N VAL A 519 -3.59 -26.96 39.23
CA VAL A 519 -2.60 -26.80 38.16
C VAL A 519 -2.81 -27.87 37.08
N GLY A 520 -2.86 -27.42 35.82
CA GLY A 520 -3.13 -28.24 34.64
C GLY A 520 -4.61 -28.34 34.27
N GLU A 521 -5.53 -27.90 35.14
CA GLU A 521 -6.96 -27.84 34.83
C GLU A 521 -7.30 -26.60 34.00
N THR A 522 -8.50 -26.63 33.41
CA THR A 522 -9.01 -25.55 32.57
C THR A 522 -10.34 -25.03 33.09
N LEU A 523 -10.62 -23.76 32.85
CA LEU A 523 -11.90 -23.12 33.15
C LEU A 523 -12.28 -22.16 32.01
N GLN A 524 -13.55 -21.77 31.98
CA GLN A 524 -14.04 -20.76 31.04
C GLN A 524 -14.18 -19.41 31.74
N ALA A 525 -13.64 -18.37 31.11
CA ALA A 525 -13.89 -16.99 31.49
C ALA A 525 -14.78 -16.33 30.44
N SER A 526 -15.85 -15.69 30.90
CA SER A 526 -16.74 -14.91 30.04
C SER A 526 -16.76 -13.45 30.48
N TYR A 527 -17.20 -12.60 29.56
CA TYR A 527 -17.43 -11.20 29.83
C TYR A 527 -18.79 -10.78 29.27
N GLU A 528 -19.39 -9.76 29.86
CA GLU A 528 -20.58 -9.12 29.30
C GLU A 528 -20.36 -7.62 29.15
N LEU A 529 -20.85 -7.10 28.03
CA LEU A 529 -20.94 -5.67 27.76
C LEU A 529 -22.40 -5.21 27.91
N PRO A 530 -22.64 -3.94 28.28
CA PRO A 530 -23.99 -3.39 28.30
C PRO A 530 -24.73 -3.59 26.98
N LYS A 531 -26.06 -3.76 27.06
CA LYS A 531 -26.92 -3.85 25.87
C LYS A 531 -26.66 -2.66 24.93
N LYS A 532 -26.69 -2.91 23.62
CA LYS A 532 -26.44 -1.91 22.56
C LYS A 532 -25.02 -1.32 22.57
N THR A 533 -24.06 -2.03 23.16
CA THR A 533 -22.63 -1.71 23.05
C THR A 533 -21.87 -2.87 22.41
N ALA A 534 -20.72 -2.59 21.82
CA ALA A 534 -19.83 -3.60 21.24
C ALA A 534 -18.38 -3.12 21.30
N GLY A 535 -17.47 -4.04 20.99
CA GLY A 535 -16.07 -3.75 20.72
C GLY A 535 -15.14 -4.81 21.31
N ALA A 536 -13.89 -4.79 20.85
CA ALA A 536 -12.89 -5.75 21.26
C ALA A 536 -12.60 -5.69 22.77
N VAL A 537 -12.40 -6.88 23.33
CA VAL A 537 -11.98 -7.11 24.72
C VAL A 537 -10.71 -7.94 24.69
N THR A 538 -9.72 -7.51 25.47
CA THR A 538 -8.45 -8.20 25.66
C THR A 538 -8.33 -8.69 27.09
N TRP A 539 -7.78 -9.88 27.28
CA TRP A 539 -7.58 -10.48 28.60
C TRP A 539 -6.12 -10.41 29.03
N SER A 540 -5.91 -10.32 30.34
CA SER A 540 -4.59 -10.37 30.96
C SER A 540 -4.66 -11.07 32.31
N ALA A 541 -3.55 -11.65 32.74
CA ALA A 541 -3.41 -12.30 34.03
C ALA A 541 -2.26 -11.68 34.82
N SER A 542 -2.43 -11.63 36.13
CA SER A 542 -1.39 -11.25 37.09
C SER A 542 -1.37 -12.25 38.24
N PRO A 543 -0.28 -13.00 38.44
CA PRO A 543 0.95 -13.00 37.66
C PRO A 543 0.77 -13.52 36.21
N LYS A 544 1.59 -13.04 35.27
CA LYS A 544 1.44 -13.37 33.82
C LYS A 544 1.65 -14.85 33.50
N ASP A 545 2.53 -15.52 34.23
CA ASP A 545 2.89 -16.92 33.97
C ASP A 545 2.05 -17.92 34.77
N SER A 546 1.02 -17.45 35.48
CA SER A 546 0.19 -18.32 36.31
C SER A 546 -0.89 -19.05 35.52
N VAL A 547 -1.30 -18.51 34.38
CA VAL A 547 -2.29 -19.12 33.48
C VAL A 547 -1.93 -18.87 32.01
N SER A 548 -2.45 -19.70 31.11
CA SER A 548 -2.55 -19.36 29.68
C SER A 548 -4.01 -19.08 29.31
N ILE A 549 -4.25 -18.16 28.38
CA ILE A 549 -5.59 -17.76 27.93
C ILE A 549 -5.66 -17.97 26.42
N ALA A 550 -6.53 -18.87 25.98
CA ALA A 550 -6.79 -19.12 24.56
C ALA A 550 -7.76 -18.08 23.97
N ALA A 551 -7.78 -17.96 22.63
CA ALA A 551 -8.60 -17.00 21.92
C ALA A 551 -10.12 -17.24 22.08
N ASP A 552 -10.52 -18.46 22.43
CA ASP A 552 -11.90 -18.86 22.69
C ASP A 552 -12.35 -18.56 24.13
N GLY A 553 -11.47 -18.03 24.99
CA GLY A 553 -11.77 -17.75 26.40
C GLY A 553 -11.40 -18.89 27.37
N THR A 554 -10.84 -19.99 26.88
CA THR A 554 -10.36 -21.08 27.73
C THR A 554 -9.11 -20.67 28.50
N ILE A 555 -9.14 -20.81 29.82
CA ILE A 555 -8.00 -20.50 30.72
C ILE A 555 -7.43 -21.81 31.26
N THR A 556 -6.13 -22.04 31.09
CA THR A 556 -5.42 -23.19 31.67
C THR A 556 -4.54 -22.71 32.83
N ALA A 557 -4.67 -23.35 33.99
CA ALA A 557 -3.87 -23.04 35.16
C ALA A 557 -2.46 -23.65 35.06
N LEU A 558 -1.41 -22.85 35.28
CA LEU A 558 -0.02 -23.25 35.09
C LEU A 558 0.80 -23.27 36.39
N LYS A 559 0.51 -22.37 37.34
CA LYS A 559 1.25 -22.26 38.61
C LYS A 559 0.28 -22.01 39.77
N GLY A 560 0.58 -22.58 40.93
CA GLY A 560 -0.21 -22.36 42.14
C GLY A 560 -0.17 -20.91 42.63
N GLY A 561 -1.20 -20.55 43.39
CA GLY A 561 -1.35 -19.24 44.01
C GLY A 561 -2.60 -18.48 43.57
N THR A 562 -2.65 -17.20 43.89
CA THR A 562 -3.79 -16.34 43.56
C THR A 562 -3.51 -15.54 42.28
N VAL A 563 -4.39 -15.66 41.29
CA VAL A 563 -4.27 -15.03 39.98
C VAL A 563 -5.40 -14.03 39.78
N LYS A 564 -5.06 -12.79 39.44
CA LYS A 564 -6.02 -11.76 39.02
C LYS A 564 -6.16 -11.78 37.50
N LEU A 565 -7.32 -12.19 37.02
CA LEU A 565 -7.71 -12.12 35.62
C LEU A 565 -8.36 -10.77 35.36
N THR A 566 -7.95 -10.06 34.31
CA THR A 566 -8.47 -8.73 33.96
C THR A 566 -8.84 -8.67 32.48
N ALA A 567 -10.11 -8.38 32.21
CA ALA A 567 -10.62 -8.05 30.89
C ALA A 567 -10.56 -6.54 30.68
N LYS A 568 -10.09 -6.09 29.51
CA LYS A 568 -9.98 -4.68 29.13
C LYS A 568 -10.56 -4.45 27.73
N THR A 569 -11.53 -3.55 27.65
CA THR A 569 -12.14 -3.05 26.40
C THR A 569 -11.19 -2.12 25.64
N TYR A 570 -11.39 -1.96 24.33
CA TYR A 570 -10.59 -1.06 23.48
C TYR A 570 -10.55 0.41 23.96
N ASN A 571 -11.62 0.87 24.63
CA ASN A 571 -11.73 2.22 25.19
C ASN A 571 -11.30 2.30 26.67
N GLY A 572 -10.63 1.28 27.19
CA GLY A 572 -9.95 1.31 28.48
C GLY A 572 -10.78 0.90 29.70
N ARG A 573 -12.04 0.47 29.55
CA ARG A 573 -12.81 -0.08 30.68
C ARG A 573 -12.30 -1.46 31.06
N THR A 574 -12.18 -1.71 32.35
CA THR A 574 -11.67 -2.96 32.90
C THR A 574 -12.63 -3.58 33.89
N ALA A 575 -12.58 -4.91 33.99
CA ALA A 575 -13.13 -5.69 35.10
C ALA A 575 -12.19 -6.85 35.40
N SER A 576 -12.19 -7.28 36.65
CA SER A 576 -11.30 -8.36 37.09
C SER A 576 -12.04 -9.39 37.92
N ALA A 577 -11.55 -10.63 37.87
CA ALA A 577 -11.92 -11.72 38.77
C ALA A 577 -10.67 -12.36 39.36
N THR A 578 -10.81 -12.96 40.53
CA THR A 578 -9.73 -13.65 41.23
C THR A 578 -9.91 -15.14 41.09
N LEU A 579 -8.86 -15.82 40.64
CA LEU A 579 -8.78 -17.27 40.52
C LEU A 579 -7.77 -17.80 41.53
N LYS A 580 -8.16 -18.79 42.33
CA LYS A 580 -7.22 -19.51 43.20
C LYS A 580 -6.78 -20.81 42.54
N VAL A 581 -5.49 -20.94 42.28
CA VAL A 581 -4.89 -22.13 41.67
C VAL A 581 -4.21 -22.95 42.75
N TYR A 582 -4.60 -24.22 42.87
CA TYR A 582 -4.02 -25.16 43.81
C TYR A 582 -2.97 -26.05 43.13
N GLU A 583 -1.82 -26.22 43.77
CA GLU A 583 -0.80 -27.18 43.35
C GLU A 583 -1.14 -28.59 43.84
N LYS A 584 -0.54 -29.58 43.19
CA LYS A 584 -0.54 -30.94 43.74
C LYS A 584 0.27 -30.97 45.04
N PRO A 585 -0.19 -31.70 46.07
CA PRO A 585 0.58 -31.94 47.27
C PRO A 585 1.96 -32.55 46.95
N THR A 586 3.01 -31.98 47.51
CA THR A 586 4.40 -32.47 47.43
C THR A 586 5.00 -32.76 48.79
N SER A 587 4.51 -32.10 49.84
CA SER A 587 4.91 -32.39 51.22
C SER A 587 3.74 -32.17 52.18
N MET A 588 3.86 -32.77 53.37
CA MET A 588 2.92 -32.65 54.46
C MET A 588 3.69 -32.53 55.76
N THR A 589 3.21 -31.70 56.70
CA THR A 589 3.87 -31.48 57.98
C THR A 589 2.86 -31.33 59.11
N PHE A 590 3.26 -31.72 60.32
CA PHE A 590 2.54 -31.32 61.54
C PHE A 590 3.21 -30.07 62.14
N ALA A 591 2.40 -29.13 62.65
CA ALA A 591 2.92 -27.93 63.32
C ALA A 591 3.70 -28.25 64.61
N LYS A 592 3.44 -29.41 65.23
CA LYS A 592 4.10 -29.89 66.45
C LYS A 592 4.91 -31.15 66.17
N LYS A 593 6.03 -31.32 66.87
CA LYS A 593 6.87 -32.54 66.78
C LYS A 593 6.27 -33.75 67.51
N GLY A 594 5.35 -33.51 68.45
CA GLY A 594 4.67 -34.54 69.22
C GLY A 594 3.55 -33.95 70.06
N VAL A 595 2.63 -34.80 70.52
CA VAL A 595 1.53 -34.42 71.42
C VAL A 595 1.46 -35.39 72.61
N LYS A 596 1.07 -34.85 73.76
CA LYS A 596 0.79 -35.62 74.96
C LYS A 596 -0.71 -35.62 75.21
N VAL A 597 -1.28 -36.77 75.54
CA VAL A 597 -2.70 -36.92 75.83
C VAL A 597 -2.89 -37.84 77.03
N GLY A 598 -3.79 -37.51 77.96
CA GLY A 598 -4.13 -38.42 79.06
C GLY A 598 -4.87 -39.66 78.55
N LYS A 599 -4.72 -40.79 79.24
CA LYS A 599 -5.56 -41.97 78.99
C LYS A 599 -7.05 -41.61 79.16
N GLY A 600 -7.85 -41.78 78.11
CA GLY A 600 -9.27 -41.40 78.07
C GLY A 600 -9.56 -39.98 77.58
N GLU A 601 -8.53 -39.14 77.41
CA GLU A 601 -8.64 -37.79 76.87
C GLU A 601 -8.38 -37.77 75.35
N SER A 602 -8.69 -36.63 74.72
CA SER A 602 -8.46 -36.44 73.29
C SER A 602 -7.77 -35.11 72.96
N VAL A 603 -6.92 -35.12 71.94
CA VAL A 603 -6.26 -33.94 71.36
C VAL A 603 -6.37 -34.01 69.83
N THR A 604 -6.60 -32.88 69.18
CA THR A 604 -6.59 -32.81 67.71
C THR A 604 -5.18 -32.55 67.21
N VAL A 605 -4.73 -33.36 66.25
CA VAL A 605 -3.51 -33.09 65.47
C VAL A 605 -3.92 -32.64 64.07
N GLU A 606 -3.34 -31.55 63.60
CA GLU A 606 -3.63 -30.98 62.28
C GLU A 606 -2.37 -31.04 61.43
N ALA A 607 -2.43 -31.80 60.34
CA ALA A 607 -1.40 -31.81 59.32
C ALA A 607 -1.70 -30.74 58.26
N LYS A 608 -0.67 -30.10 57.72
CA LYS A 608 -0.74 -29.09 56.67
C LYS A 608 0.06 -29.54 55.45
N LEU A 609 -0.54 -29.39 54.27
CA LEU A 609 0.12 -29.60 52.99
C LEU A 609 1.11 -28.45 52.68
N ASN A 610 1.93 -28.62 51.64
CA ASN A 610 2.75 -27.53 51.11
C ASN A 610 1.92 -26.32 50.69
N GLU A 611 2.59 -25.17 50.59
CA GLU A 611 1.96 -23.91 50.23
C GLU A 611 1.17 -24.03 48.92
N ASN A 612 -0.03 -23.43 48.88
CA ASN A 612 -0.95 -23.45 47.75
C ASN A 612 -1.41 -24.85 47.32
N ALA A 613 -1.18 -25.92 48.09
CA ALA A 613 -1.80 -27.22 47.84
C ALA A 613 -3.14 -27.35 48.56
N ALA A 614 -4.06 -28.11 47.95
CA ALA A 614 -5.32 -28.51 48.55
C ALA A 614 -5.58 -29.99 48.29
N GLY A 615 -6.29 -30.64 49.21
CA GLY A 615 -6.61 -32.05 49.13
C GLY A 615 -7.11 -32.58 50.46
N GLU A 616 -7.80 -33.71 50.41
CA GLU A 616 -8.22 -34.43 51.61
C GLU A 616 -6.99 -35.00 52.34
N ILE A 617 -7.02 -34.93 53.67
CA ILE A 617 -5.99 -35.51 54.56
C ILE A 617 -6.66 -36.58 55.41
N THR A 618 -6.09 -37.78 55.39
CA THR A 618 -6.57 -38.91 56.20
C THR A 618 -5.55 -39.28 57.26
N TYR A 619 -6.02 -39.69 58.45
CA TYR A 619 -5.19 -40.00 59.61
C TYR A 619 -5.30 -41.47 60.02
N VAL A 620 -4.16 -42.10 60.32
CA VAL A 620 -4.07 -43.50 60.78
C VAL A 620 -3.15 -43.60 61.98
N SER A 621 -3.57 -44.34 63.01
CA SER A 621 -2.72 -44.66 64.16
C SER A 621 -1.93 -45.94 63.90
N ALA A 622 -0.60 -45.87 64.03
CA ALA A 622 0.27 -47.03 63.91
C ALA A 622 0.01 -48.10 64.98
N ASN A 623 -0.54 -47.71 66.14
CA ASN A 623 -0.96 -48.65 67.17
C ASN A 623 -2.24 -48.18 67.89
N THR A 624 -3.37 -48.66 67.38
CA THR A 624 -4.71 -48.36 67.91
C THR A 624 -4.96 -48.85 69.35
N LYS A 625 -4.09 -49.73 69.89
CA LYS A 625 -4.15 -50.16 71.30
C LYS A 625 -3.58 -49.10 72.26
N ILE A 626 -2.72 -48.20 71.77
CA ILE A 626 -2.11 -47.12 72.56
C ILE A 626 -2.91 -45.83 72.37
N ALA A 627 -3.16 -45.40 71.14
CA ALA A 627 -4.04 -44.26 70.83
C ALA A 627 -4.85 -44.53 69.56
N LYS A 628 -6.12 -44.14 69.55
CA LYS A 628 -6.97 -44.15 68.34
C LYS A 628 -6.98 -42.76 67.73
N VAL A 629 -7.11 -42.66 66.42
CA VAL A 629 -7.30 -41.38 65.73
C VAL A 629 -8.52 -41.48 64.84
N ASP A 630 -9.28 -40.39 64.78
CA ASP A 630 -10.36 -40.21 63.82
C ASP A 630 -9.77 -39.89 62.45
N ALA A 631 -10.20 -40.64 61.42
CA ALA A 631 -9.55 -40.65 60.12
C ALA A 631 -9.67 -39.32 59.35
N GLU A 632 -10.71 -38.52 59.62
CA GLU A 632 -10.98 -37.27 58.89
C GLU A 632 -10.60 -36.04 59.71
N THR A 633 -10.89 -36.07 61.02
CA THR A 633 -10.71 -34.90 61.90
C THR A 633 -9.34 -34.82 62.56
N GLY A 634 -8.54 -35.89 62.51
CA GLY A 634 -7.25 -35.94 63.22
C GLY A 634 -7.39 -35.94 64.75
N LYS A 635 -8.58 -36.24 65.28
CA LYS A 635 -8.82 -36.30 66.72
C LYS A 635 -8.22 -37.58 67.31
N VAL A 636 -7.16 -37.44 68.08
CA VAL A 636 -6.44 -38.54 68.74
C VAL A 636 -6.98 -38.76 70.14
N THR A 637 -7.34 -39.99 70.50
CA THR A 637 -7.85 -40.40 71.81
C THR A 637 -6.90 -41.41 72.46
N GLY A 638 -6.43 -41.13 73.69
CA GLY A 638 -5.52 -42.00 74.43
C GLY A 638 -6.22 -43.26 74.97
N VAL A 639 -5.69 -44.45 74.66
CA VAL A 639 -6.28 -45.75 75.06
C VAL A 639 -5.48 -46.44 76.15
N ALA A 640 -4.15 -46.50 76.02
CA ALA A 640 -3.25 -47.13 76.99
C ALA A 640 -1.93 -46.34 77.09
N VAL A 641 -1.32 -46.34 78.28
CA VAL A 641 -0.05 -45.63 78.53
C VAL A 641 1.04 -46.18 77.63
N GLY A 642 1.72 -45.29 76.90
CA GLY A 642 2.75 -45.66 75.94
C GLY A 642 2.93 -44.62 74.85
N LYS A 643 3.83 -44.91 73.91
CA LYS A 643 4.09 -44.06 72.74
C LYS A 643 3.61 -44.74 71.47
N THR A 644 2.97 -43.98 70.58
CA THR A 644 2.62 -44.42 69.23
C THR A 644 2.80 -43.27 68.24
N THR A 645 2.59 -43.55 66.96
CA THR A 645 2.72 -42.56 65.89
C THR A 645 1.38 -42.45 65.19
N VAL A 646 0.92 -41.22 64.96
CA VAL A 646 -0.17 -40.94 64.04
C VAL A 646 0.45 -40.51 62.71
N ILE A 647 -0.02 -41.12 61.63
CA ILE A 647 0.40 -40.89 60.26
C ILE A 647 -0.73 -40.16 59.55
N ALA A 648 -0.43 -39.02 58.93
CA ALA A 648 -1.34 -38.33 58.03
C ALA A 648 -0.88 -38.56 56.58
N SER A 649 -1.82 -38.80 55.67
CA SER A 649 -1.56 -39.01 54.24
C SER A 649 -2.61 -38.30 53.39
N THR A 650 -2.31 -38.07 52.11
CA THR A 650 -3.23 -37.47 51.13
C THR A 650 -3.34 -38.33 49.88
N TYR A 651 -4.15 -37.92 48.90
CA TYR A 651 -4.42 -38.65 47.66
C TYR A 651 -3.18 -38.85 46.77
N VAL A 652 -2.11 -38.09 47.01
CA VAL A 652 -0.81 -38.24 46.32
C VAL A 652 0.03 -39.29 47.05
N PRO A 653 0.35 -40.43 46.41
CA PRO A 653 1.15 -41.48 47.04
C PRO A 653 2.52 -40.97 47.48
N GLY A 654 2.93 -41.32 48.71
CA GLY A 654 4.23 -40.96 49.27
C GLY A 654 4.29 -39.58 49.95
N VAL A 655 3.21 -38.79 49.92
CA VAL A 655 3.10 -37.54 50.68
C VAL A 655 2.44 -37.83 52.03
N GLU A 656 3.27 -38.07 53.05
CA GLU A 656 2.84 -38.39 54.41
C GLU A 656 3.60 -37.59 55.47
N ALA A 657 2.97 -37.38 56.62
CA ALA A 657 3.59 -36.79 57.81
C ALA A 657 3.35 -37.68 59.03
N GLN A 658 4.27 -37.65 59.98
CA GLN A 658 4.17 -38.43 61.22
C GLN A 658 4.29 -37.53 62.44
N ILE A 659 3.52 -37.84 63.48
CA ILE A 659 3.61 -37.18 64.78
C ILE A 659 3.60 -38.21 65.90
N GLU A 660 4.53 -38.06 66.85
CA GLU A 660 4.58 -38.90 68.06
C GLU A 660 3.44 -38.51 69.01
N VAL A 661 2.71 -39.52 69.47
CA VAL A 661 1.66 -39.40 70.48
C VAL A 661 2.11 -40.17 71.72
N GLU A 662 2.34 -39.45 72.82
CA GLU A 662 2.62 -40.02 74.13
C GLU A 662 1.35 -40.00 74.99
N VAL A 663 0.84 -41.18 75.31
CA VAL A 663 -0.33 -41.35 76.18
C VAL A 663 0.15 -41.47 77.62
N LEU A 664 -0.20 -40.48 78.44
CA LEU A 664 0.15 -40.43 79.85
C LEU A 664 -0.89 -41.19 80.70
N PRO A 665 -0.51 -41.69 81.88
CA PRO A 665 -1.47 -42.26 82.83
C PRO A 665 -2.59 -41.26 83.14
N ALA A 666 -3.78 -41.78 83.44
CA ALA A 666 -4.91 -40.95 83.83
C ALA A 666 -4.51 -40.07 85.02
N CYS A 667 -4.85 -38.78 84.96
CA CYS A 667 -4.53 -37.84 86.03
C CYS A 667 -5.32 -38.24 87.27
N THR A 668 -4.68 -38.89 88.24
CA THR A 668 -5.36 -39.37 89.46
C THR A 668 -5.49 -38.27 90.52
N PHE A 669 -4.67 -37.21 90.49
CA PHE A 669 -4.74 -36.08 91.43
C PHE A 669 -4.16 -34.81 90.78
N VAL A 670 -4.84 -33.66 90.92
CA VAL A 670 -4.30 -32.33 90.59
C VAL A 670 -3.86 -31.68 91.90
N LYS A 671 -2.57 -31.36 92.03
CA LYS A 671 -2.07 -30.61 93.19
C LYS A 671 -2.15 -29.12 92.85
N LEU A 672 -3.10 -28.42 93.48
CA LEU A 672 -3.26 -26.97 93.41
C LEU A 672 -2.05 -26.25 94.01
#